data_AF-A0A2V0PRA0-F1
#
_entry.id   AF-A0A2V0PRA0-F1
#
_cell.length_a   1.000
_cell.length_b   1.000
_cell.length_c   1.000
_cell.angle_alpha   90.00
_cell.angle_beta   90.00
_cell.angle_gamma   90.00
#
_symmetry.space_group_name_H-M   'P 1'
#
loop_
_entity.id
_entity.type
_entity.pdbx_description
1 polymer ?
#
loop_
_entity_poly.entity_id
_entity_poly.type
_entity_poly.pdbx_seq_one_letter_code
_entity_poly.pdbx_strand_id
1 'polypeptide(L)'
;MADEGEQPERPHQSFGSVAWEPGKSRVEPETLAYLTEVSEHLETLEDAEERELLLNNVLEELQGKELRVAADAVCSRLLEALLSRAAPRHLIAFMGAFTVADAMYKLAGSAFGSHVAEGVLARLGAAAAAGELAAEDAAALEALLGDLAGAVGDSLYDYLMDRHATHVARALLHVAAGRDVVPASKQGKQKQRDGGGGAGGRGGGAGGAVKGTDPLAEKLAGSHNSEPPPPLFPALLSRLARMLPCYDPPSMAALAKNTYSGPFLQGVLRAAAGDGALLGLLLPPMLGVSAAAAADAAAGAVLASVSESHMGKLLRDDVYSRLLEVVLAVAPPPLWSEFHARFLKGRLMALTSHHAANFVVQAALAGAQGKAQVLAISEELQAFLGPLLLKRRSGIVAALVAACGREGVGQREVCGALAAALAGLPQWQGREGTAHLAPALVTLDTEAKLGGGGDDGGVRLSTPGCALLAAILGFPKNASRDFAASVAALPAADTLRCATDSAGSRVLEALLLGPASAELKKQMLGKLAGSWGKVALRAPGSFLVEKAYAWGDVDVKEAIVCAVAAESQALAHCFWGARLSRSLGVEPYQRSAEEWRRRAASAATTKRAYESMFGADEAGGGGGGGGGGGGGGGGKKGKRKKGGAPGGGGGTEADGGSGGEREEPERQQQRKEKEPKKHKQKHAEAGAEAAAAEQAAGAAAAGQQHGSKEEKKKKKKHGGEQEGQRPSTDAIMAVLGFADPPAGDKGGDRGGKHKHKKRKG
;
A
#
# COMPACT_ATOMS: atom_id res chain seq x y z
N MET A 1 -13.71 -55.30 4.46
CA MET A 1 -13.89 -54.88 5.87
C MET A 1 -12.72 -53.98 6.18
N ALA A 2 -12.95 -52.67 6.07
CA ALA A 2 -12.03 -51.65 6.55
C ALA A 2 -12.65 -51.06 7.82
N ASP A 3 -11.81 -50.60 8.73
CA ASP A 3 -12.21 -50.06 10.01
C ASP A 3 -12.71 -48.61 9.80
N GLU A 4 -14.02 -48.37 9.97
CA GLU A 4 -14.61 -47.04 9.86
C GLU A 4 -14.38 -46.29 11.18
N GLY A 5 -13.18 -45.73 11.33
CA GLY A 5 -12.80 -44.97 12.52
C GLY A 5 -13.79 -43.85 12.81
N GLU A 6 -14.32 -43.84 14.03
CA GLU A 6 -15.32 -42.87 14.48
C GLU A 6 -14.83 -41.43 14.25
N GLN A 7 -15.64 -40.65 13.54
CA GLN A 7 -15.47 -39.19 13.56
C GLN A 7 -15.88 -38.72 14.95
N PRO A 8 -15.06 -37.93 15.68
CA PRO A 8 -15.45 -37.43 16.98
C PRO A 8 -16.73 -36.59 16.84
N GLU A 9 -17.80 -37.00 17.52
CA GLU A 9 -19.08 -36.28 17.46
C GLU A 9 -18.87 -34.85 17.95
N ARG A 10 -19.29 -33.88 17.13
CA ARG A 10 -19.21 -32.47 17.50
C ARG A 10 -20.23 -32.21 18.61
N PRO A 11 -19.85 -31.53 19.72
CA PRO A 11 -20.79 -31.19 20.76
C PRO A 11 -21.92 -30.34 20.16
N HIS A 12 -23.16 -30.79 20.33
CA HIS A 12 -24.34 -30.07 19.87
C HIS A 12 -24.46 -28.73 20.61
N GLN A 13 -24.07 -27.64 19.94
CA GLN A 13 -24.13 -26.28 20.46
C GLN A 13 -25.59 -25.82 20.60
N SER A 14 -26.22 -26.16 21.72
CA SER A 14 -27.63 -25.89 22.03
C SER A 14 -27.89 -24.45 22.48
N PHE A 15 -27.38 -23.45 21.76
CA PHE A 15 -27.63 -22.04 22.04
C PHE A 15 -29.12 -21.68 21.89
N GLY A 16 -29.86 -21.66 23.01
CA GLY A 16 -31.23 -21.14 23.09
C GLY A 16 -32.26 -22.09 23.71
N SER A 17 -33.22 -21.50 24.41
CA SER A 17 -34.34 -22.15 25.09
C SER A 17 -35.41 -22.72 24.14
N VAL A 18 -35.45 -22.21 22.90
CA VAL A 18 -36.40 -22.63 21.86
C VAL A 18 -35.81 -23.75 20.98
N ALA A 19 -36.68 -24.63 20.48
CA ALA A 19 -36.34 -25.68 19.52
C ALA A 19 -35.72 -25.08 18.23
N TRP A 20 -34.84 -25.84 17.56
CA TRP A 20 -34.17 -25.38 16.36
C TRP A 20 -35.06 -25.45 15.12
N GLU A 21 -35.26 -24.31 14.46
CA GLU A 21 -35.88 -24.21 13.14
C GLU A 21 -34.98 -23.36 12.21
N PRO A 22 -34.81 -23.74 10.92
CA PRO A 22 -34.01 -22.97 9.98
C PRO A 22 -34.48 -21.51 9.83
N GLY A 23 -33.60 -20.57 10.17
CA GLY A 23 -33.82 -19.13 9.96
C GLY A 23 -34.63 -18.40 11.04
N LYS A 24 -35.12 -19.10 12.07
CA LYS A 24 -35.72 -18.48 13.27
C LYS A 24 -34.69 -18.26 14.36
N SER A 25 -34.94 -17.28 15.22
CA SER A 25 -34.14 -17.05 16.43
C SER A 25 -34.39 -18.11 17.49
N ARG A 26 -33.39 -18.38 18.34
CA ARG A 26 -33.51 -19.21 19.55
C ARG A 26 -33.29 -18.42 20.85
N VAL A 27 -33.23 -17.10 20.75
CA VAL A 27 -33.28 -16.17 21.88
C VAL A 27 -34.73 -16.04 22.37
N GLU A 28 -34.91 -15.64 23.63
CA GLU A 28 -36.22 -15.30 24.21
C GLU A 28 -36.99 -14.30 23.32
N PRO A 29 -38.27 -14.54 22.99
CA PRO A 29 -39.05 -13.68 22.12
C PRO A 29 -39.07 -12.20 22.54
N GLU A 30 -39.05 -11.95 23.84
CA GLU A 30 -39.01 -10.62 24.46
C GLU A 30 -37.70 -9.88 24.11
N THR A 31 -36.56 -10.58 24.16
CA THR A 31 -35.25 -10.01 23.79
C THR A 31 -35.11 -9.85 22.27
N LEU A 32 -35.70 -10.73 21.46
CA LEU A 32 -35.78 -10.56 20.00
C LEU A 32 -36.63 -9.33 19.62
N ALA A 33 -37.80 -9.16 20.25
CA ALA A 33 -38.67 -8.01 20.04
C ALA A 33 -37.95 -6.71 20.40
N TYR A 34 -37.38 -6.63 21.61
CA TYR A 34 -36.59 -5.49 22.08
C TYR A 34 -35.46 -5.11 21.11
N LEU A 35 -34.64 -6.07 20.66
CA LEU A 35 -33.56 -5.79 19.71
C LEU A 35 -34.05 -5.37 18.32
N THR A 36 -35.27 -5.78 17.93
CA THR A 36 -35.89 -5.34 16.67
C THR A 36 -36.39 -3.91 16.79
N GLU A 37 -37.20 -3.61 17.80
CA GLU A 37 -37.74 -2.27 18.09
C GLU A 37 -36.63 -1.23 18.26
N VAL A 38 -35.57 -1.57 18.99
CA VAL A 38 -34.43 -0.66 19.20
C VAL A 38 -33.56 -0.52 17.94
N SER A 39 -33.44 -1.54 17.10
CA SER A 39 -32.76 -1.41 15.80
C SER A 39 -33.52 -0.51 14.83
N GLU A 40 -34.85 -0.62 14.77
CA GLU A 40 -35.70 0.26 13.96
C GLU A 40 -35.65 1.71 14.48
N HIS A 41 -35.74 1.91 15.80
CA HIS A 41 -35.62 3.24 16.39
C HIS A 41 -34.23 3.86 16.15
N LEU A 42 -33.15 3.07 16.25
CA LEU A 42 -31.80 3.55 15.96
C LEU A 42 -31.67 4.11 14.55
N GLU A 43 -32.28 3.50 13.53
CA GLU A 43 -32.27 4.05 12.16
C GLU A 43 -32.89 5.45 12.08
N THR A 44 -33.91 5.75 12.91
CA THR A 44 -34.56 7.08 12.97
C THR A 44 -33.80 8.14 13.77
N LEU A 45 -32.84 7.75 14.62
CA LEU A 45 -32.12 8.70 15.49
C LEU A 45 -31.00 9.43 14.75
N GLU A 46 -31.20 10.74 14.56
CA GLU A 46 -30.18 11.67 14.05
C GLU A 46 -29.18 12.09 15.14
N ASP A 47 -29.67 12.35 16.37
CA ASP A 47 -28.85 12.85 17.47
C ASP A 47 -27.74 11.87 17.90
N ALA A 48 -26.64 12.41 18.42
CA ALA A 48 -25.47 11.65 18.82
C ALA A 48 -25.48 11.24 20.31
N GLU A 49 -26.00 12.07 21.20
CA GLU A 49 -26.05 11.85 22.65
C GLU A 49 -27.21 10.90 23.00
N GLU A 50 -28.40 11.12 22.43
CA GLU A 50 -29.54 10.20 22.58
C GLU A 50 -29.21 8.80 22.05
N ARG A 51 -28.51 8.72 20.91
CA ARG A 51 -28.01 7.46 20.35
C ARG A 51 -26.99 6.78 21.26
N GLU A 52 -26.11 7.54 21.90
CA GLU A 52 -25.14 6.97 22.83
C GLU A 52 -25.83 6.42 24.07
N LEU A 53 -26.78 7.15 24.64
CA LEU A 53 -27.57 6.72 25.79
C LEU A 53 -28.41 5.46 25.48
N LEU A 54 -29.04 5.40 24.31
CA LEU A 54 -29.76 4.21 23.84
C LEU A 54 -28.84 2.98 23.76
N LEU A 55 -27.64 3.15 23.19
CA LEU A 55 -26.68 2.04 23.02
C LEU A 55 -26.01 1.60 24.34
N ASN A 56 -25.92 2.48 25.35
CA ASN A 56 -25.58 2.07 26.72
C ASN A 56 -26.68 1.15 27.29
N ASN A 57 -27.93 1.61 27.28
CA ASN A 57 -29.06 0.85 27.82
C ASN A 57 -29.23 -0.53 27.17
N VAL A 58 -29.00 -0.63 25.85
CA VAL A 58 -28.98 -1.91 25.12
C VAL A 58 -27.88 -2.84 25.62
N LEU A 59 -26.68 -2.34 25.86
CA LEU A 59 -25.57 -3.17 26.32
C LEU A 59 -25.72 -3.58 27.79
N GLU A 60 -26.39 -2.77 28.62
CA GLU A 60 -26.81 -3.18 29.97
C GLU A 60 -27.87 -4.29 29.93
N GLU A 61 -28.93 -4.15 29.12
CA GLU A 61 -29.95 -5.19 28.95
C GLU A 61 -29.39 -6.47 28.32
N LEU A 62 -28.28 -6.41 27.58
CA LEU A 62 -27.59 -7.57 27.02
C LEU A 62 -26.62 -8.29 27.98
N GLN A 63 -26.38 -7.78 29.19
CA GLN A 63 -25.43 -8.40 30.13
C GLN A 63 -25.83 -9.85 30.49
N GLY A 64 -24.88 -10.78 30.34
CA GLY A 64 -25.09 -12.23 30.50
C GLY A 64 -25.87 -12.90 29.36
N LYS A 65 -26.29 -12.16 28.33
CA LYS A 65 -27.01 -12.64 27.13
C LYS A 65 -26.17 -12.52 25.86
N GLU A 66 -25.00 -11.87 25.91
CA GLU A 66 -24.16 -11.43 24.80
C GLU A 66 -23.84 -12.58 23.85
N LEU A 67 -23.35 -13.70 24.38
CA LEU A 67 -23.00 -14.89 23.60
C LEU A 67 -24.23 -15.48 22.89
N ARG A 68 -25.40 -15.52 23.56
CA ARG A 68 -26.63 -16.07 22.97
C ARG A 68 -27.13 -15.20 21.82
N VAL A 69 -27.07 -13.88 22.00
CA VAL A 69 -27.54 -12.89 21.02
C VAL A 69 -26.58 -12.82 19.82
N ALA A 70 -25.27 -12.80 20.06
CA ALA A 70 -24.25 -12.76 19.01
C ALA A 70 -24.16 -14.08 18.21
N ALA A 71 -24.43 -15.23 18.84
CA ALA A 71 -24.42 -16.53 18.16
C ALA A 71 -25.74 -16.91 17.45
N ASP A 72 -26.79 -16.09 17.56
CA ASP A 72 -28.10 -16.36 16.96
C ASP A 72 -28.21 -15.93 15.48
N ALA A 73 -28.98 -16.66 14.68
CA ALA A 73 -29.10 -16.40 13.24
C ALA A 73 -29.83 -15.09 12.88
N VAL A 74 -30.65 -14.54 13.79
CA VAL A 74 -31.38 -13.28 13.60
C VAL A 74 -30.74 -12.17 14.42
N CYS A 75 -30.55 -12.39 15.73
CA CYS A 75 -30.09 -11.33 16.64
C CYS A 75 -28.65 -10.87 16.35
N SER A 76 -27.78 -11.72 15.79
CA SER A 76 -26.44 -11.31 15.34
C SER A 76 -26.46 -10.13 14.37
N ARG A 77 -27.39 -10.14 13.41
CA ARG A 77 -27.49 -9.10 12.37
C ARG A 77 -28.07 -7.78 12.90
N LEU A 78 -29.00 -7.86 13.84
CA LEU A 78 -29.49 -6.70 14.60
C LEU A 78 -28.34 -6.14 15.46
N LEU A 79 -27.58 -7.00 16.14
CA LEU A 79 -26.44 -6.62 16.96
C LEU A 79 -25.30 -6.00 16.12
N GLU A 80 -24.99 -6.52 14.94
CA GLU A 80 -24.05 -5.88 13.99
C GLU A 80 -24.51 -4.47 13.62
N ALA A 81 -25.80 -4.28 13.31
CA ALA A 81 -26.37 -2.97 12.98
C ALA A 81 -26.29 -1.99 14.16
N LEU A 82 -26.73 -2.41 15.35
CA LEU A 82 -26.66 -1.64 16.60
C LEU A 82 -25.21 -1.23 16.93
N LEU A 83 -24.30 -2.20 16.98
CA LEU A 83 -22.89 -1.97 17.30
C LEU A 83 -22.20 -1.09 16.24
N SER A 84 -22.60 -1.14 14.96
CA SER A 84 -21.98 -0.34 13.88
C SER A 84 -22.01 1.17 14.12
N ARG A 85 -22.96 1.67 14.93
CA ARG A 85 -23.10 3.09 15.31
C ARG A 85 -22.64 3.40 16.74
N ALA A 86 -22.15 2.40 17.48
CA ALA A 86 -21.67 2.53 18.85
C ALA A 86 -20.24 3.11 18.96
N ALA A 87 -19.98 3.84 20.05
CA ALA A 87 -18.68 4.43 20.38
C ALA A 87 -17.64 3.38 20.82
N PRO A 88 -16.33 3.65 20.76
CA PRO A 88 -15.28 2.68 21.10
C PRO A 88 -15.43 2.04 22.49
N ARG A 89 -15.72 2.83 23.55
CA ARG A 89 -16.06 2.32 24.89
C ARG A 89 -17.09 1.17 24.89
N HIS A 90 -18.15 1.28 24.11
CA HIS A 90 -19.23 0.29 24.03
C HIS A 90 -18.73 -1.01 23.37
N LEU A 91 -17.88 -0.88 22.36
CA LEU A 91 -17.26 -2.00 21.64
C LEU A 91 -16.25 -2.74 22.52
N ILE A 92 -15.48 -2.00 23.33
CA ILE A 92 -14.55 -2.54 24.32
C ILE A 92 -15.34 -3.30 25.40
N ALA A 93 -16.39 -2.69 25.97
CA ALA A 93 -17.24 -3.31 26.98
C ALA A 93 -17.90 -4.61 26.46
N PHE A 94 -18.49 -4.58 25.26
CA PHE A 94 -19.10 -5.75 24.63
C PHE A 94 -18.09 -6.90 24.43
N MET A 95 -16.88 -6.61 23.93
CA MET A 95 -15.83 -7.63 23.79
C MET A 95 -15.26 -8.11 25.14
N GLY A 96 -15.34 -7.29 26.18
CA GLY A 96 -14.94 -7.64 27.55
C GLY A 96 -15.66 -8.86 28.12
N ALA A 97 -16.92 -9.09 27.73
CA ALA A 97 -17.70 -10.28 28.10
C ALA A 97 -17.10 -11.60 27.56
N PHE A 98 -16.19 -11.53 26.59
CA PHE A 98 -15.57 -12.68 25.93
C PHE A 98 -14.08 -12.85 26.27
N THR A 99 -13.60 -12.26 27.38
CA THR A 99 -12.22 -12.43 27.87
C THR A 99 -11.90 -13.81 28.45
N VAL A 100 -12.91 -14.67 28.63
CA VAL A 100 -12.75 -16.07 29.08
C VAL A 100 -12.70 -17.02 27.87
N ALA A 101 -11.70 -17.90 27.82
CA ALA A 101 -11.43 -18.79 26.68
C ALA A 101 -12.65 -19.58 26.15
N ASP A 102 -13.45 -20.16 27.04
CA ASP A 102 -14.68 -20.91 26.67
C ASP A 102 -15.75 -20.02 26.01
N ALA A 103 -15.97 -18.80 26.54
CA ALA A 103 -16.89 -17.84 25.96
C ALA A 103 -16.37 -17.33 24.60
N MET A 104 -15.08 -17.03 24.52
CA MET A 104 -14.42 -16.58 23.29
C MET A 104 -14.48 -17.63 22.19
N TYR A 105 -14.23 -18.91 22.50
CA TYR A 105 -14.26 -19.99 21.53
C TYR A 105 -15.69 -20.30 21.07
N LYS A 106 -16.69 -20.20 21.96
CA LYS A 106 -18.12 -20.31 21.59
C LYS A 106 -18.57 -19.17 20.67
N LEU A 107 -18.09 -17.94 20.90
CA LEU A 107 -18.36 -16.81 20.00
C LEU A 107 -17.68 -17.02 18.65
N ALA A 108 -16.38 -17.30 18.64
CA ALA A 108 -15.57 -17.40 17.43
C ALA A 108 -15.89 -18.64 16.58
N GLY A 109 -16.24 -19.77 17.19
CA GLY A 109 -16.69 -20.98 16.48
C GLY A 109 -18.13 -20.88 15.95
N SER A 110 -18.90 -19.86 16.32
CA SER A 110 -20.25 -19.65 15.80
C SER A 110 -20.23 -19.15 14.36
N ALA A 111 -21.15 -19.67 13.55
CA ALA A 111 -21.40 -19.20 12.17
C ALA A 111 -21.94 -17.77 12.07
N PHE A 112 -22.26 -17.14 13.22
CA PHE A 112 -22.76 -15.77 13.31
C PHE A 112 -21.90 -14.94 14.26
N GLY A 113 -21.56 -15.48 15.44
CA GLY A 113 -20.73 -14.79 16.44
C GLY A 113 -19.33 -14.43 15.97
N SER A 114 -18.75 -15.23 15.05
CA SER A 114 -17.49 -14.89 14.39
C SER A 114 -17.55 -13.55 13.64
N HIS A 115 -18.64 -13.29 12.90
CA HIS A 115 -18.80 -12.06 12.14
C HIS A 115 -19.05 -10.84 13.04
N VAL A 116 -19.78 -11.01 14.15
CA VAL A 116 -19.90 -9.97 15.20
C VAL A 116 -18.51 -9.61 15.76
N ALA A 117 -17.70 -10.62 16.12
CA ALA A 117 -16.35 -10.41 16.64
C ALA A 117 -15.40 -9.79 15.59
N GLU A 118 -15.43 -10.26 14.33
CA GLU A 118 -14.69 -9.64 13.21
C GLU A 118 -15.04 -8.15 13.06
N GLY A 119 -16.34 -7.83 13.00
CA GLY A 119 -16.83 -6.46 12.77
C GLY A 119 -16.48 -5.50 13.91
N VAL A 120 -16.58 -5.95 15.17
CA VAL A 120 -16.21 -5.15 16.33
C VAL A 120 -14.70 -4.92 16.40
N LEU A 121 -13.89 -5.98 16.26
CA LEU A 121 -12.43 -5.86 16.26
C LEU A 121 -11.91 -5.00 15.10
N ALA A 122 -12.50 -5.13 13.90
CA ALA A 122 -12.12 -4.32 12.74
C ALA A 122 -12.39 -2.82 12.96
N ARG A 123 -13.50 -2.46 13.62
CA ARG A 123 -13.83 -1.06 13.95
C ARG A 123 -12.94 -0.50 15.07
N LEU A 124 -12.63 -1.30 16.09
CA LEU A 124 -11.67 -0.92 17.13
C LEU A 124 -10.26 -0.70 16.57
N GLY A 125 -9.79 -1.61 15.70
CA GLY A 125 -8.50 -1.47 15.02
C GLY A 125 -8.44 -0.26 14.09
N ALA A 126 -9.54 0.05 13.38
CA ALA A 126 -9.63 1.23 12.52
C ALA A 126 -9.55 2.53 13.33
N ALA A 127 -10.32 2.66 14.41
CA ALA A 127 -10.30 3.84 15.28
C ALA A 127 -8.92 4.03 15.95
N ALA A 128 -8.29 2.93 16.39
CA ALA A 128 -6.93 2.96 16.93
C ALA A 128 -5.89 3.41 15.89
N ALA A 129 -5.95 2.86 14.66
CA ALA A 129 -5.03 3.23 13.58
C ALA A 129 -5.23 4.66 13.05
N ALA A 130 -6.46 5.20 13.16
CA ALA A 130 -6.77 6.59 12.83
C ALA A 130 -6.40 7.60 13.94
N GLY A 131 -6.14 7.13 15.16
CA GLY A 131 -5.91 8.00 16.33
C GLY A 131 -7.20 8.64 16.89
N GLU A 132 -8.35 8.02 16.65
CA GLU A 132 -9.69 8.52 17.01
C GLU A 132 -10.14 8.13 18.43
N LEU A 133 -9.35 7.33 19.15
CA LEU A 133 -9.63 6.89 20.51
C LEU A 133 -9.26 7.96 21.55
N ALA A 134 -10.09 8.10 22.59
CA ALA A 134 -9.69 8.78 23.81
C ALA A 134 -8.54 8.00 24.50
N ALA A 135 -7.73 8.68 25.32
CA ALA A 135 -6.59 8.04 25.99
C ALA A 135 -7.02 6.87 26.92
N GLU A 136 -8.20 6.99 27.54
CA GLU A 136 -8.80 5.96 28.38
C GLU A 136 -9.31 4.78 27.54
N ASP A 137 -10.04 5.05 26.45
CA ASP A 137 -10.47 4.03 25.47
C ASP A 137 -9.28 3.27 24.85
N ALA A 138 -8.17 3.96 24.56
CA ALA A 138 -6.97 3.36 23.99
C ALA A 138 -6.28 2.40 24.98
N ALA A 139 -6.15 2.79 26.25
CA ALA A 139 -5.60 1.93 27.30
C ALA A 139 -6.51 0.73 27.60
N ALA A 140 -7.83 0.94 27.64
CA ALA A 140 -8.81 -0.13 27.82
C ALA A 140 -8.82 -1.11 26.64
N LEU A 141 -8.62 -0.63 25.41
CA LEU A 141 -8.44 -1.47 24.22
C LEU A 141 -7.15 -2.30 24.28
N GLU A 142 -6.02 -1.73 24.68
CA GLU A 142 -4.76 -2.49 24.80
C GLU A 142 -4.87 -3.60 25.85
N ALA A 143 -5.48 -3.32 27.00
CA ALA A 143 -5.78 -4.33 28.03
C ALA A 143 -6.68 -5.45 27.48
N LEU A 144 -7.83 -5.09 26.89
CA LEU A 144 -8.77 -6.03 26.28
C LEU A 144 -8.10 -6.93 25.23
N LEU A 145 -7.28 -6.36 24.34
CA LEU A 145 -6.56 -7.13 23.33
C LEU A 145 -5.53 -8.09 23.97
N GLY A 146 -4.93 -7.71 25.09
CA GLY A 146 -4.11 -8.57 25.93
C GLY A 146 -4.89 -9.77 26.48
N ASP A 147 -6.09 -9.57 26.99
CA ASP A 147 -6.93 -10.63 27.55
C ASP A 147 -7.48 -11.55 26.46
N LEU A 148 -8.00 -10.98 25.36
CA LEU A 148 -8.46 -11.74 24.19
C LEU A 148 -7.33 -12.59 23.56
N ALA A 149 -6.09 -12.08 23.54
CA ALA A 149 -4.93 -12.86 23.10
C ALA A 149 -4.48 -13.96 24.10
N GLY A 150 -4.97 -13.93 25.34
CA GLY A 150 -4.94 -15.08 26.26
C GLY A 150 -6.03 -16.08 25.90
N ALA A 151 -7.28 -15.63 25.86
CA ALA A 151 -8.46 -16.46 25.55
C ALA A 151 -8.39 -17.20 24.20
N VAL A 152 -7.73 -16.61 23.21
CA VAL A 152 -7.45 -17.24 21.90
C VAL A 152 -6.14 -18.05 21.91
N GLY A 153 -5.18 -17.70 22.77
CA GLY A 153 -3.83 -18.27 22.77
C GLY A 153 -3.78 -19.73 23.18
N ASP A 154 -4.44 -20.07 24.30
CA ASP A 154 -4.40 -21.41 24.90
C ASP A 154 -4.99 -22.51 23.99
N SER A 155 -5.78 -22.13 23.00
CA SER A 155 -6.37 -23.04 21.99
C SER A 155 -6.13 -22.58 20.55
N LEU A 156 -5.09 -21.78 20.31
CA LEU A 156 -4.84 -21.13 18.99
C LEU A 156 -4.83 -22.14 17.83
N TYR A 157 -4.36 -23.37 18.04
CA TYR A 157 -4.41 -24.43 17.02
C TYR A 157 -5.84 -24.70 16.53
N ASP A 158 -6.78 -24.85 17.45
CA ASP A 158 -8.19 -25.13 17.15
C ASP A 158 -8.87 -23.92 16.51
N TYR A 159 -8.57 -22.70 16.99
CA TYR A 159 -8.99 -21.47 16.31
C TYR A 159 -8.55 -21.46 14.85
N LEU A 160 -7.27 -21.74 14.58
CA LEU A 160 -6.73 -21.68 13.22
C LEU A 160 -7.24 -22.81 12.31
N MET A 161 -7.56 -23.98 12.87
CA MET A 161 -8.05 -25.15 12.14
C MET A 161 -9.56 -25.12 11.88
N ASP A 162 -10.36 -24.44 12.70
CA ASP A 162 -11.79 -24.23 12.45
C ASP A 162 -12.04 -23.18 11.34
N ARG A 163 -13.17 -23.34 10.64
CA ARG A 163 -13.57 -22.49 9.50
C ARG A 163 -14.07 -21.09 9.91
N HIS A 164 -14.57 -20.93 11.13
CA HIS A 164 -15.11 -19.67 11.66
C HIS A 164 -14.14 -19.01 12.63
N ALA A 165 -13.63 -19.75 13.62
CA ALA A 165 -12.81 -19.17 14.69
C ALA A 165 -11.50 -18.55 14.16
N THR A 166 -10.97 -19.10 13.07
CA THR A 166 -9.79 -18.60 12.35
C THR A 166 -9.96 -17.13 11.92
N HIS A 167 -11.18 -16.70 11.61
CA HIS A 167 -11.47 -15.33 11.22
C HIS A 167 -11.27 -14.34 12.37
N VAL A 168 -11.63 -14.73 13.60
CA VAL A 168 -11.44 -13.88 14.78
C VAL A 168 -9.96 -13.80 15.18
N ALA A 169 -9.22 -14.90 15.06
CA ALA A 169 -7.76 -14.89 15.22
C ALA A 169 -7.06 -13.98 14.19
N ARG A 170 -7.50 -13.99 12.93
CA ARG A 170 -7.05 -13.04 11.90
C ARG A 170 -7.44 -11.60 12.25
N ALA A 171 -8.64 -11.34 12.77
CA ALA A 171 -9.08 -10.01 13.18
C ALA A 171 -8.18 -9.43 14.30
N LEU A 172 -7.86 -10.21 15.35
CA LEU A 172 -6.89 -9.80 16.37
C LEU A 172 -5.51 -9.47 15.76
N LEU A 173 -5.06 -10.27 14.79
CA LEU A 173 -3.80 -10.04 14.08
C LEU A 173 -3.82 -8.78 13.18
N HIS A 174 -4.96 -8.44 12.56
CA HIS A 174 -5.14 -7.18 11.85
C HIS A 174 -5.05 -5.97 12.79
N VAL A 175 -5.72 -6.05 13.96
CA VAL A 175 -5.63 -4.99 14.98
C VAL A 175 -4.20 -4.85 15.47
N ALA A 176 -3.51 -5.96 15.79
CA ALA A 176 -2.11 -5.97 16.22
C ALA A 176 -1.16 -5.33 15.19
N ALA A 177 -1.41 -5.56 13.89
CA ALA A 177 -0.62 -4.98 12.82
C ALA A 177 -1.00 -3.51 12.50
N GLY A 178 -2.22 -3.07 12.83
CA GLY A 178 -2.78 -1.77 12.42
C GLY A 178 -3.04 -1.63 10.92
N ARG A 179 -2.97 -2.74 10.16
CA ARG A 179 -3.04 -2.75 8.69
C ARG A 179 -3.53 -4.10 8.15
N ASP A 180 -3.93 -4.13 6.89
CA ASP A 180 -4.18 -5.39 6.21
C ASP A 180 -2.86 -6.17 6.03
N VAL A 181 -2.82 -7.38 6.58
CA VAL A 181 -1.70 -8.32 6.50
C VAL A 181 -2.14 -9.70 5.99
N VAL A 182 -3.44 -9.98 5.93
CA VAL A 182 -3.99 -11.32 5.66
C VAL A 182 -4.44 -11.39 4.19
N PRO A 183 -4.36 -12.54 3.50
CA PRO A 183 -4.82 -12.61 2.12
C PRO A 183 -6.34 -12.37 2.02
N ALA A 184 -6.76 -11.36 1.25
CA ALA A 184 -8.17 -11.06 1.01
C ALA A 184 -8.94 -12.31 0.53
N SER A 185 -10.07 -12.60 1.19
CA SER A 185 -10.81 -13.85 0.96
C SER A 185 -11.47 -13.87 -0.43
N LYS A 186 -11.40 -15.00 -1.13
CA LYS A 186 -11.99 -15.13 -2.48
C LYS A 186 -13.53 -15.07 -2.47
N GLN A 187 -14.16 -15.44 -1.36
CA GLN A 187 -15.63 -15.52 -1.23
C GLN A 187 -16.32 -14.15 -1.39
N GLY A 188 -15.69 -13.05 -0.94
CA GLY A 188 -16.25 -11.71 -1.08
C GLY A 188 -16.51 -11.29 -2.55
N LYS A 189 -15.69 -11.78 -3.49
CA LYS A 189 -15.83 -11.45 -4.93
C LYS A 189 -17.01 -12.15 -5.63
N GLN A 190 -17.65 -13.14 -5.01
CA GLN A 190 -18.81 -13.81 -5.60
C GLN A 190 -20.13 -13.20 -5.11
N LYS A 191 -20.26 -12.90 -3.81
CA LYS A 191 -21.47 -12.28 -3.24
C LYS A 191 -21.79 -10.90 -3.84
N GLN A 192 -20.78 -10.18 -4.33
CA GLN A 192 -20.94 -8.89 -5.03
C GLN A 192 -21.32 -9.02 -6.52
N ARG A 193 -21.49 -10.24 -7.05
CA ARG A 193 -21.74 -10.49 -8.47
C ARG A 193 -23.16 -10.98 -8.79
N ASP A 194 -23.82 -11.62 -7.82
CA ASP A 194 -25.20 -12.10 -7.94
C ASP A 194 -26.24 -11.10 -7.36
N GLY A 195 -25.78 -9.97 -6.81
CA GLY A 195 -26.63 -8.86 -6.32
C GLY A 195 -27.17 -7.97 -7.44
N GLY A 196 -27.96 -8.53 -8.36
CA GLY A 196 -28.50 -7.81 -9.52
C GLY A 196 -29.83 -7.10 -9.25
N GLY A 197 -29.90 -5.80 -9.54
CA GLY A 197 -31.18 -5.07 -9.69
C GLY A 197 -31.58 -4.17 -8.52
N GLY A 198 -31.00 -2.98 -8.44
CA GLY A 198 -31.46 -1.90 -7.54
C GLY A 198 -31.04 -0.54 -8.09
N ALA A 199 -32.01 0.32 -8.39
CA ALA A 199 -31.77 1.66 -8.93
C ALA A 199 -32.25 2.73 -7.93
N GLY A 200 -31.44 3.77 -7.73
CA GLY A 200 -31.72 4.88 -6.80
C GLY A 200 -30.88 4.79 -5.52
N GLY A 201 -30.04 5.80 -5.29
CA GLY A 201 -29.09 5.81 -4.17
C GLY A 201 -28.08 6.95 -4.28
N ARG A 202 -28.54 8.21 -4.18
CA ARG A 202 -27.66 9.38 -4.10
C ARG A 202 -27.10 9.50 -2.68
N GLY A 203 -25.90 8.97 -2.45
CA GLY A 203 -25.12 9.21 -1.22
C GLY A 203 -23.76 9.81 -1.57
N GLY A 204 -23.48 11.02 -1.09
CA GLY A 204 -22.19 11.68 -1.29
C GLY A 204 -21.23 11.37 -0.14
N GLY A 205 -20.11 10.71 -0.42
CA GLY A 205 -19.06 10.45 0.56
C GLY A 205 -17.68 10.52 -0.10
N ALA A 206 -16.77 11.32 0.45
CA ALA A 206 -15.43 11.53 -0.09
C ALA A 206 -14.44 10.40 0.29
N GLY A 207 -14.85 9.15 0.09
CA GLY A 207 -14.03 7.95 0.28
C GLY A 207 -13.43 7.47 -1.03
N GLY A 208 -12.11 7.48 -1.16
CA GLY A 208 -11.39 7.08 -2.37
C GLY A 208 -11.38 5.57 -2.61
N ALA A 209 -12.53 4.98 -2.94
CA ALA A 209 -12.65 3.56 -3.26
C ALA A 209 -11.88 3.21 -4.55
N VAL A 210 -10.61 2.83 -4.41
CA VAL A 210 -9.74 2.40 -5.52
C VAL A 210 -10.33 1.12 -6.11
N LYS A 211 -11.01 1.24 -7.27
CA LYS A 211 -11.37 0.09 -8.10
C LYS A 211 -10.09 -0.68 -8.42
N GLY A 212 -10.02 -1.92 -7.93
CA GLY A 212 -8.79 -2.69 -7.83
C GLY A 212 -7.92 -2.65 -9.09
N THR A 213 -6.67 -2.27 -8.89
CA THR A 213 -5.60 -2.39 -9.88
C THR A 213 -5.42 -3.85 -10.32
N ASP A 214 -4.91 -4.05 -11.53
CA ASP A 214 -4.44 -5.37 -11.94
C ASP A 214 -3.30 -5.79 -10.99
N PRO A 215 -3.37 -6.97 -10.34
CA PRO A 215 -2.32 -7.42 -9.40
C PRO A 215 -0.92 -7.48 -10.01
N LEU A 216 -0.80 -7.53 -11.35
CA LEU A 216 0.49 -7.46 -12.02
C LEU A 216 0.99 -6.03 -12.20
N ALA A 217 0.10 -5.07 -12.44
CA ALA A 217 0.46 -3.65 -12.45
C ALA A 217 0.92 -3.18 -11.06
N GLU A 218 0.33 -3.72 -10.00
CA GLU A 218 0.72 -3.49 -8.61
C GLU A 218 2.12 -4.04 -8.30
N LYS A 219 2.41 -5.31 -8.67
CA LYS A 219 3.76 -5.89 -8.58
C LYS A 219 4.83 -5.10 -9.36
N LEU A 220 4.47 -4.57 -10.54
CA LEU A 220 5.36 -3.77 -11.38
C LEU A 220 5.54 -2.33 -10.88
N ALA A 221 4.64 -1.82 -10.04
CA ALA A 221 4.73 -0.47 -9.46
C ALA A 221 5.72 -0.35 -8.29
N GLY A 222 6.34 -1.46 -7.85
CA GLY A 222 7.47 -1.45 -6.91
C GLY A 222 7.12 -1.23 -5.43
N SER A 223 5.84 -1.37 -5.04
CA SER A 223 5.34 -1.10 -3.67
C SER A 223 5.82 -2.07 -2.58
N HIS A 224 6.87 -2.87 -2.83
CA HIS A 224 7.45 -3.83 -1.89
C HIS A 224 8.73 -3.32 -1.19
N ASN A 225 9.23 -2.13 -1.53
CA ASN A 225 10.51 -1.59 -1.02
C ASN A 225 10.41 -0.43 -0.02
N SER A 226 9.20 0.00 0.36
CA SER A 226 9.04 0.66 1.66
C SER A 226 9.06 -0.43 2.74
N GLU A 227 9.98 -0.34 3.69
CA GLU A 227 9.86 -1.09 4.95
C GLU A 227 8.45 -0.85 5.51
N PRO A 228 7.68 -1.90 5.84
CA PRO A 228 6.29 -1.72 6.23
C PRO A 228 6.24 -0.95 7.55
N PRO A 229 5.21 -0.10 7.77
CA PRO A 229 5.09 0.61 9.03
C PRO A 229 5.01 -0.39 10.20
N PRO A 230 5.60 -0.03 11.36
CA PRO A 230 5.65 -0.90 12.52
C PRO A 230 4.23 -1.29 12.95
N PRO A 231 4.06 -2.49 13.55
CA PRO A 231 2.77 -2.92 14.07
C PRO A 231 2.19 -1.91 15.06
N LEU A 232 0.88 -1.70 15.04
CA LEU A 232 0.19 -0.80 15.97
C LEU A 232 0.30 -1.27 17.43
N PHE A 233 0.30 -2.59 17.66
CA PHE A 233 0.54 -3.20 18.97
C PHE A 233 1.67 -4.26 18.86
N PRO A 234 2.96 -3.87 18.90
CA PRO A 234 4.08 -4.79 18.70
C PRO A 234 4.16 -5.91 19.75
N ALA A 235 3.76 -5.64 20.99
CA ALA A 235 3.71 -6.64 22.06
C ALA A 235 2.64 -7.71 21.79
N LEU A 236 1.47 -7.31 21.30
CA LEU A 236 0.37 -8.20 20.91
C LEU A 236 0.77 -9.09 19.72
N LEU A 237 1.39 -8.52 18.68
CA LEU A 237 1.94 -9.29 17.56
C LEU A 237 3.01 -10.28 18.06
N SER A 238 3.91 -9.84 18.93
CA SER A 238 4.97 -10.69 19.50
C SER A 238 4.39 -11.87 20.28
N ARG A 239 3.30 -11.66 21.04
CA ARG A 239 2.59 -12.73 21.77
C ARG A 239 1.96 -13.73 20.80
N LEU A 240 1.19 -13.26 19.81
CA LEU A 240 0.56 -14.12 18.79
C LEU A 240 1.60 -14.94 18.01
N ALA A 241 2.71 -14.31 17.61
CA ALA A 241 3.78 -14.97 16.88
C ALA A 241 4.55 -16.01 17.72
N ARG A 242 4.83 -15.73 19.00
CA ARG A 242 5.59 -16.63 19.89
C ARG A 242 4.87 -17.93 20.25
N MET A 243 3.56 -18.04 20.00
CA MET A 243 2.80 -19.28 20.20
C MET A 243 2.98 -20.29 19.06
N LEU A 244 3.28 -19.84 17.83
CA LEU A 244 3.42 -20.73 16.67
C LEU A 244 4.63 -21.69 16.73
N PRO A 245 5.82 -21.31 17.22
CA PRO A 245 6.96 -22.21 17.40
C PRO A 245 6.77 -23.30 18.47
N CYS A 246 5.74 -23.19 19.31
CA CYS A 246 5.42 -24.20 20.32
C CYS A 246 4.82 -25.48 19.71
N TYR A 247 4.32 -25.40 18.47
CA TYR A 247 3.82 -26.56 17.73
C TYR A 247 4.95 -27.41 17.17
N ASP A 248 4.81 -28.73 17.27
CA ASP A 248 5.71 -29.69 16.66
C ASP A 248 5.70 -29.58 15.12
N PRO A 249 6.77 -30.02 14.41
CA PRO A 249 6.83 -29.90 12.96
C PRO A 249 5.67 -30.56 12.19
N PRO A 250 5.15 -31.75 12.59
CA PRO A 250 3.88 -32.27 12.05
C PRO A 250 2.68 -31.33 12.21
N SER A 251 2.43 -30.78 13.41
CA SER A 251 1.32 -29.84 13.67
C SER A 251 1.48 -28.53 12.90
N MET A 252 2.71 -27.98 12.83
CA MET A 252 3.01 -26.81 11.99
C MET A 252 2.80 -27.10 10.49
N ALA A 253 3.17 -28.30 10.02
CA ALA A 253 2.90 -28.73 8.65
C ALA A 253 1.41 -28.97 8.37
N ALA A 254 0.60 -29.33 9.37
CA ALA A 254 -0.85 -29.41 9.25
C ALA A 254 -1.47 -28.01 9.11
N LEU A 255 -1.09 -27.06 9.99
CA LEU A 255 -1.51 -25.66 9.89
C LEU A 255 -1.12 -25.02 8.55
N ALA A 256 0.08 -25.30 8.05
CA ALA A 256 0.56 -24.77 6.77
C ALA A 256 -0.10 -25.38 5.52
N LYS A 257 -0.82 -26.51 5.67
CA LYS A 257 -1.61 -27.15 4.59
C LYS A 257 -3.12 -26.92 4.67
N ASN A 258 -3.64 -26.52 5.82
CA ASN A 258 -5.06 -26.24 5.99
C ASN A 258 -5.39 -24.83 5.44
N THR A 259 -6.48 -24.73 4.66
CA THR A 259 -6.96 -23.53 3.99
C THR A 259 -7.51 -22.46 4.94
N TYR A 260 -7.85 -22.83 6.17
CA TYR A 260 -8.32 -21.94 7.24
C TYR A 260 -7.14 -21.31 7.99
N SER A 261 -6.12 -22.09 8.35
CA SER A 261 -4.95 -21.63 9.11
C SER A 261 -3.90 -20.91 8.25
N GLY A 262 -3.69 -21.35 7.00
CA GLY A 262 -2.70 -20.76 6.08
C GLY A 262 -2.77 -19.23 5.91
N PRO A 263 -3.96 -18.61 5.80
CA PRO A 263 -4.12 -17.15 5.81
C PRO A 263 -3.54 -16.43 7.04
N PHE A 264 -3.64 -17.01 8.24
CA PHE A 264 -3.08 -16.43 9.47
C PHE A 264 -1.56 -16.56 9.52
N LEU A 265 -1.02 -17.72 9.12
CA LEU A 265 0.44 -17.92 9.01
C LEU A 265 1.07 -16.94 8.00
N GLN A 266 0.38 -16.69 6.88
CA GLN A 266 0.78 -15.62 5.95
C GLN A 266 0.65 -14.22 6.58
N GLY A 267 -0.39 -13.98 7.37
CA GLY A 267 -0.61 -12.72 8.08
C GLY A 267 0.52 -12.37 9.04
N VAL A 268 0.90 -13.30 9.91
CA VAL A 268 1.90 -13.06 10.95
C VAL A 268 3.28 -12.79 10.34
N LEU A 269 3.62 -13.45 9.23
CA LEU A 269 4.84 -13.16 8.48
C LEU A 269 4.82 -11.77 7.82
N ARG A 270 3.69 -11.31 7.27
CA ARG A 270 3.56 -9.93 6.71
C ARG A 270 3.49 -8.85 7.78
N ALA A 271 3.08 -9.19 8.99
CA ALA A 271 3.12 -8.31 10.16
C ALA A 271 4.55 -8.23 10.74
N ALA A 272 5.27 -9.35 10.81
CA ALA A 272 6.66 -9.46 11.28
C ALA A 272 7.72 -9.01 10.24
N ALA A 273 7.32 -8.65 9.02
CA ALA A 273 8.24 -8.18 7.98
C ALA A 273 9.06 -6.96 8.46
N GLY A 274 10.39 -7.09 8.50
CA GLY A 274 11.33 -6.13 9.10
C GLY A 274 11.93 -6.61 10.43
N ASP A 275 11.15 -7.32 11.25
CA ASP A 275 11.62 -7.86 12.53
C ASP A 275 12.42 -9.16 12.31
N GLY A 276 13.74 -9.01 12.14
CA GLY A 276 14.65 -10.14 11.95
C GLY A 276 14.67 -11.15 13.11
N ALA A 277 14.31 -10.76 14.34
CA ALA A 277 14.26 -11.67 15.48
C ALA A 277 12.97 -12.52 15.45
N LEU A 278 11.83 -11.88 15.17
CA LEU A 278 10.54 -12.58 15.06
C LEU A 278 10.47 -13.45 13.80
N LEU A 279 11.06 -13.00 12.69
CA LEU A 279 11.21 -13.81 11.48
C LEU A 279 12.17 -14.99 11.68
N GLY A 280 13.28 -14.81 12.41
CA GLY A 280 14.18 -15.89 12.78
C GLY A 280 13.50 -16.97 13.63
N LEU A 281 12.52 -16.59 14.45
CA LEU A 281 11.71 -17.50 15.25
C LEU A 281 10.61 -18.22 14.43
N LEU A 282 9.95 -17.51 13.50
CA LEU A 282 8.79 -18.00 12.75
C LEU A 282 9.15 -18.84 11.51
N LEU A 283 10.17 -18.43 10.74
CA LEU A 283 10.44 -19.01 9.42
C LEU A 283 10.94 -20.46 9.45
N PRO A 284 11.84 -20.89 10.38
CA PRO A 284 12.34 -22.26 10.36
C PRO A 284 11.25 -23.32 10.66
N PRO A 285 10.35 -23.16 11.66
CA PRO A 285 9.23 -24.08 11.86
C PRO A 285 8.32 -24.20 10.62
N MET A 286 8.05 -23.09 9.95
CA MET A 286 7.29 -23.03 8.69
C MET A 286 8.05 -23.60 7.47
N LEU A 287 9.30 -24.03 7.64
CA LEU A 287 10.13 -24.70 6.64
C LEU A 287 10.51 -26.14 7.06
N GLY A 288 9.98 -26.64 8.19
CA GLY A 288 10.21 -28.00 8.68
C GLY A 288 11.44 -28.17 9.59
N VAL A 289 11.99 -27.09 10.14
CA VAL A 289 13.14 -27.08 11.06
C VAL A 289 12.68 -26.54 12.42
N SER A 290 12.97 -27.23 13.52
CA SER A 290 12.59 -26.70 14.85
C SER A 290 13.36 -25.41 15.16
N ALA A 291 12.73 -24.49 15.89
CA ALA A 291 13.36 -23.20 16.25
C ALA A 291 14.70 -23.38 16.99
N ALA A 292 14.82 -24.41 17.83
CA ALA A 292 16.08 -24.79 18.48
C ALA A 292 17.17 -25.21 17.46
N ALA A 293 16.86 -26.15 16.56
CA ALA A 293 17.81 -26.61 15.55
C ALA A 293 18.22 -25.50 14.55
N ALA A 294 17.37 -24.49 14.36
CA ALA A 294 17.68 -23.30 13.58
C ALA A 294 18.56 -22.29 14.32
N ALA A 295 18.45 -22.20 15.65
CA ALA A 295 19.31 -21.36 16.48
C ALA A 295 20.74 -21.93 16.62
N ASP A 296 20.88 -23.26 16.64
CA ASP A 296 22.17 -23.95 16.63
C ASP A 296 22.84 -23.97 15.24
N ALA A 297 22.14 -23.58 14.18
CA ALA A 297 22.62 -23.67 12.80
C ALA A 297 23.57 -22.52 12.42
N ALA A 298 24.63 -22.85 11.67
CA ALA A 298 25.49 -21.85 11.05
C ALA A 298 24.71 -21.01 10.02
N ALA A 299 25.10 -19.73 9.86
CA ALA A 299 24.45 -18.82 8.92
C ALA A 299 24.50 -19.37 7.48
N GLY A 300 23.32 -19.55 6.85
CA GLY A 300 23.19 -20.16 5.52
C GLY A 300 23.19 -21.69 5.50
N ALA A 301 23.05 -22.34 6.66
CA ALA A 301 22.86 -23.79 6.82
C ALA A 301 21.62 -24.14 7.68
N VAL A 302 20.65 -23.22 7.80
CA VAL A 302 19.42 -23.38 8.61
C VAL A 302 18.53 -24.48 8.02
N LEU A 303 18.52 -24.61 6.69
CA LEU A 303 17.71 -25.59 5.96
C LEU A 303 18.51 -26.85 5.62
N ALA A 304 19.68 -27.07 6.26
CA ALA A 304 20.58 -28.19 6.01
C ALA A 304 19.89 -29.56 6.05
N SER A 305 18.98 -29.77 7.00
CA SER A 305 18.19 -30.99 7.21
C SER A 305 17.02 -31.17 6.24
N VAL A 306 16.55 -30.10 5.59
CA VAL A 306 15.35 -30.12 4.74
C VAL A 306 15.69 -30.72 3.38
N SER A 307 15.09 -31.87 3.07
CA SER A 307 15.39 -32.60 1.82
C SER A 307 14.70 -31.98 0.60
N GLU A 308 15.36 -32.01 -0.55
CA GLU A 308 14.83 -31.49 -1.81
C GLU A 308 13.53 -32.18 -2.25
N SER A 309 13.39 -33.47 -1.96
CA SER A 309 12.19 -34.26 -2.29
C SER A 309 11.00 -33.94 -1.39
N HIS A 310 11.23 -33.39 -0.19
CA HIS A 310 10.20 -32.85 0.68
C HIS A 310 9.78 -31.44 0.21
N MET A 311 10.74 -30.51 0.12
CA MET A 311 10.47 -29.13 -0.31
C MET A 311 9.90 -29.07 -1.74
N GLY A 312 10.35 -29.97 -2.63
CA GLY A 312 9.80 -30.12 -3.98
C GLY A 312 8.33 -30.54 -4.03
N LYS A 313 7.78 -31.14 -2.99
CA LYS A 313 6.33 -31.38 -2.85
C LYS A 313 5.62 -30.12 -2.36
N LEU A 314 6.15 -29.47 -1.32
CA LEU A 314 5.58 -28.24 -0.73
C LEU A 314 5.50 -27.08 -1.74
N LEU A 315 6.54 -26.90 -2.57
CA LEU A 315 6.54 -25.93 -3.67
C LEU A 315 5.40 -26.14 -4.67
N ARG A 316 4.88 -27.36 -4.80
CA ARG A 316 3.84 -27.76 -5.77
C ARG A 316 2.44 -27.91 -5.14
N ASP A 317 2.33 -27.77 -3.82
CA ASP A 317 1.08 -27.87 -3.07
C ASP A 317 0.26 -26.56 -3.21
N ASP A 318 -1.02 -26.67 -3.53
CA ASP A 318 -1.90 -25.52 -3.82
C ASP A 318 -2.17 -24.61 -2.61
N VAL A 319 -2.00 -25.11 -1.38
CA VAL A 319 -2.14 -24.32 -0.15
C VAL A 319 -0.77 -23.89 0.35
N TYR A 320 0.17 -24.83 0.49
CA TYR A 320 1.49 -24.56 1.08
C TYR A 320 2.34 -23.61 0.23
N SER A 321 2.18 -23.62 -1.10
CA SER A 321 2.83 -22.64 -1.98
C SER A 321 2.46 -21.19 -1.62
N ARG A 322 1.28 -20.94 -1.06
CA ARG A 322 0.85 -19.59 -0.63
C ARG A 322 1.54 -19.13 0.65
N LEU A 323 1.95 -20.07 1.50
CA LEU A 323 2.84 -19.75 2.63
C LEU A 323 4.27 -19.50 2.12
N LEU A 324 4.77 -20.33 1.21
CA LEU A 324 6.11 -20.17 0.61
C LEU A 324 6.28 -18.87 -0.19
N GLU A 325 5.21 -18.35 -0.80
CA GLU A 325 5.19 -17.00 -1.36
C GLU A 325 5.54 -15.93 -0.30
N VAL A 326 4.93 -16.00 0.88
CA VAL A 326 5.19 -15.01 1.93
C VAL A 326 6.55 -15.23 2.57
N VAL A 327 6.92 -16.48 2.85
CA VAL A 327 8.25 -16.85 3.37
C VAL A 327 9.36 -16.23 2.51
N LEU A 328 9.31 -16.36 1.19
CA LEU A 328 10.35 -15.79 0.32
C LEU A 328 10.24 -14.27 0.11
N ALA A 329 9.08 -13.66 0.39
CA ALA A 329 8.93 -12.21 0.39
C ALA A 329 9.49 -11.55 1.66
N VAL A 330 9.63 -12.28 2.78
CA VAL A 330 10.12 -11.74 4.06
C VAL A 330 11.44 -12.39 4.56
N ALA A 331 11.95 -13.41 3.89
CA ALA A 331 13.15 -14.13 4.32
C ALA A 331 14.40 -13.21 4.36
N PRO A 332 15.15 -13.19 5.49
CA PRO A 332 16.44 -12.52 5.55
C PRO A 332 17.42 -13.01 4.47
N PRO A 333 18.34 -12.18 3.95
CA PRO A 333 19.21 -12.53 2.83
C PRO A 333 19.96 -13.86 2.92
N PRO A 334 20.50 -14.30 4.09
CA PRO A 334 21.16 -15.60 4.19
C PRO A 334 20.20 -16.78 3.95
N LEU A 335 18.99 -16.72 4.56
CA LEU A 335 17.98 -17.77 4.45
C LEU A 335 17.37 -17.82 3.04
N TRP A 336 17.12 -16.65 2.43
CA TRP A 336 16.70 -16.56 1.03
C TRP A 336 17.75 -17.19 0.10
N SER A 337 19.04 -16.91 0.33
CA SER A 337 20.14 -17.41 -0.50
C SER A 337 20.31 -18.93 -0.37
N GLU A 338 20.19 -19.46 0.84
CA GLU A 338 20.19 -20.91 1.09
C GLU A 338 18.98 -21.58 0.40
N PHE A 339 17.76 -21.04 0.57
CA PHE A 339 16.56 -21.59 -0.07
C PHE A 339 16.69 -21.59 -1.59
N HIS A 340 17.15 -20.48 -2.19
CA HIS A 340 17.38 -20.39 -3.62
C HIS A 340 18.38 -21.45 -4.10
N ALA A 341 19.54 -21.56 -3.45
CA ALA A 341 20.58 -22.52 -3.83
C ALA A 341 20.12 -23.98 -3.68
N ARG A 342 19.43 -24.32 -2.57
CA ARG A 342 18.99 -25.69 -2.28
C ARG A 342 17.76 -26.13 -3.08
N PHE A 343 16.80 -25.25 -3.35
CA PHE A 343 15.46 -25.66 -3.81
C PHE A 343 14.98 -25.04 -5.13
N LEU A 344 15.55 -23.92 -5.57
CA LEU A 344 15.11 -23.21 -6.79
C LEU A 344 16.09 -23.35 -7.96
N LYS A 345 17.40 -23.17 -7.69
CA LYS A 345 18.46 -23.22 -8.71
C LYS A 345 18.47 -24.55 -9.46
N GLY A 346 18.64 -24.48 -10.79
CA GLY A 346 18.65 -25.61 -11.72
C GLY A 346 17.27 -26.26 -11.96
N ARG A 347 16.19 -25.69 -11.40
CA ARG A 347 14.83 -26.25 -11.43
C ARG A 347 13.76 -25.22 -11.84
N LEU A 348 14.14 -23.96 -12.12
CA LEU A 348 13.17 -22.89 -12.34
C LEU A 348 12.26 -23.17 -13.53
N MET A 349 12.73 -23.76 -14.63
CA MET A 349 11.88 -24.07 -15.81
C MET A 349 10.70 -25.01 -15.46
N ALA A 350 10.91 -25.95 -14.53
CA ALA A 350 9.88 -26.87 -14.04
C ALA A 350 8.93 -26.18 -13.05
N LEU A 351 9.46 -25.36 -12.14
CA LEU A 351 8.67 -24.64 -11.13
C LEU A 351 7.81 -23.54 -11.77
N THR A 352 8.37 -22.75 -12.68
CA THR A 352 7.67 -21.68 -13.43
C THR A 352 6.57 -22.21 -14.37
N SER A 353 6.69 -23.46 -14.83
CA SER A 353 5.62 -24.13 -15.58
C SER A 353 4.41 -24.50 -14.71
N HIS A 354 4.61 -24.81 -13.42
CA HIS A 354 3.61 -25.39 -12.52
C HIS A 354 2.59 -24.36 -12.01
N HIS A 355 1.31 -24.73 -11.85
CA HIS A 355 0.24 -23.79 -11.48
C HIS A 355 0.36 -23.22 -10.07
N ALA A 356 0.83 -24.02 -9.10
CA ALA A 356 1.22 -23.54 -7.76
C ALA A 356 2.63 -22.87 -7.77
N ALA A 357 3.69 -23.66 -7.95
CA ALA A 357 5.09 -23.21 -7.76
C ALA A 357 5.53 -21.95 -8.54
N ASN A 358 4.92 -21.62 -9.68
CA ASN A 358 5.28 -20.40 -10.41
C ASN A 358 5.07 -19.12 -9.59
N PHE A 359 4.10 -19.11 -8.67
CA PHE A 359 3.87 -17.98 -7.77
C PHE A 359 4.98 -17.85 -6.73
N VAL A 360 5.51 -18.97 -6.22
CA VAL A 360 6.67 -18.98 -5.31
C VAL A 360 7.91 -18.41 -6.01
N VAL A 361 8.12 -18.67 -7.31
CA VAL A 361 9.20 -18.06 -8.09
C VAL A 361 8.99 -16.55 -8.31
N GLN A 362 7.75 -16.10 -8.53
CA GLN A 362 7.43 -14.67 -8.55
C GLN A 362 7.72 -13.99 -7.21
N ALA A 363 7.43 -14.66 -6.09
CA ALA A 363 7.70 -14.15 -4.76
C ALA A 363 9.20 -14.15 -4.42
N ALA A 364 9.96 -15.15 -4.88
CA ALA A 364 11.41 -15.15 -4.78
C ALA A 364 12.01 -13.91 -5.46
N LEU A 365 11.57 -13.56 -6.66
CA LEU A 365 11.96 -12.33 -7.37
C LEU A 365 11.51 -11.04 -6.65
N ALA A 366 10.34 -11.06 -6.01
CA ALA A 366 9.85 -9.94 -5.23
C ALA A 366 10.71 -9.68 -3.98
N GLY A 367 11.02 -10.73 -3.20
CA GLY A 367 11.82 -10.66 -1.98
C GLY A 367 13.34 -10.75 -2.16
N ALA A 368 13.85 -10.88 -3.39
CA ALA A 368 15.29 -10.88 -3.67
C ALA A 368 15.93 -9.54 -3.30
N GLN A 369 16.72 -9.51 -2.23
CA GLN A 369 17.41 -8.31 -1.74
C GLN A 369 18.81 -8.20 -2.34
N GLY A 370 19.07 -7.11 -3.06
CA GLY A 370 20.37 -6.83 -3.64
C GLY A 370 20.65 -7.52 -4.98
N LYS A 371 21.57 -6.91 -5.72
CA LYS A 371 21.90 -7.25 -7.12
C LYS A 371 22.26 -8.72 -7.35
N ALA A 372 22.97 -9.35 -6.42
CA ALA A 372 23.41 -10.74 -6.55
C ALA A 372 22.25 -11.75 -6.50
N GLN A 373 21.23 -11.50 -5.68
CA GLN A 373 20.06 -12.38 -5.57
C GLN A 373 19.18 -12.31 -6.83
N VAL A 374 18.95 -11.09 -7.35
CA VAL A 374 18.23 -10.89 -8.61
C VAL A 374 18.98 -11.50 -9.79
N LEU A 375 20.29 -11.28 -9.89
CA LEU A 375 21.10 -11.88 -10.96
C LEU A 375 21.00 -13.41 -10.98
N ALA A 376 21.18 -14.06 -9.83
CA ALA A 376 21.20 -15.51 -9.70
C ALA A 376 19.92 -16.23 -10.14
N ILE A 377 18.75 -15.56 -10.07
CA ILE A 377 17.50 -16.05 -10.67
C ILE A 377 17.38 -15.62 -12.13
N SER A 378 17.77 -14.38 -12.46
CA SER A 378 17.63 -13.82 -13.81
C SER A 378 18.38 -14.60 -14.89
N GLU A 379 19.56 -15.11 -14.58
CA GLU A 379 20.43 -15.83 -15.53
C GLU A 379 19.76 -17.13 -16.02
N GLU A 380 19.16 -17.89 -15.10
CA GLU A 380 18.43 -19.11 -15.44
C GLU A 380 17.08 -18.79 -16.14
N LEU A 381 16.32 -17.80 -15.67
CA LEU A 381 15.01 -17.45 -16.27
C LEU A 381 15.10 -16.91 -17.70
N GLN A 382 16.14 -16.13 -18.03
CA GLN A 382 16.30 -15.51 -19.35
C GLN A 382 16.30 -16.54 -20.49
N ALA A 383 16.85 -17.73 -20.26
CA ALA A 383 16.97 -18.80 -21.25
C ALA A 383 15.63 -19.38 -21.73
N PHE A 384 14.52 -19.17 -21.01
CA PHE A 384 13.21 -19.75 -21.34
C PHE A 384 12.01 -18.80 -21.24
N LEU A 385 12.22 -17.48 -21.41
CA LEU A 385 11.12 -16.51 -21.46
C LEU A 385 10.09 -16.81 -22.57
N GLY A 386 10.53 -17.27 -23.75
CA GLY A 386 9.64 -17.68 -24.86
C GLY A 386 8.65 -18.78 -24.46
N PRO A 387 9.13 -19.95 -23.97
CA PRO A 387 8.29 -20.97 -23.36
C PRO A 387 7.34 -20.49 -22.25
N LEU A 388 7.69 -19.46 -21.47
CA LEU A 388 6.79 -18.88 -20.46
C LEU A 388 5.67 -18.03 -21.08
N LEU A 389 5.98 -17.21 -22.09
CA LEU A 389 4.98 -16.45 -22.83
C LEU A 389 3.99 -17.39 -23.54
N LEU A 390 4.49 -18.44 -24.20
CA LEU A 390 3.64 -19.46 -24.84
C LEU A 390 2.72 -20.21 -23.86
N LYS A 391 3.16 -20.40 -22.60
CA LYS A 391 2.36 -20.97 -21.52
C LYS A 391 1.48 -19.95 -20.77
N ARG A 392 1.35 -18.72 -21.27
CA ARG A 392 0.60 -17.61 -20.64
C ARG A 392 1.06 -17.34 -19.19
N ARG A 393 2.37 -17.45 -18.95
CA ARG A 393 3.04 -17.20 -17.65
C ARG A 393 3.69 -15.80 -17.61
N SER A 394 3.07 -14.81 -18.26
CA SER A 394 3.50 -13.41 -18.34
C SER A 394 3.79 -12.77 -16.97
N GLY A 395 3.11 -13.21 -15.91
CA GLY A 395 3.37 -12.75 -14.54
C GLY A 395 4.77 -13.05 -13.98
N ILE A 396 5.47 -14.06 -14.51
CA ILE A 396 6.86 -14.39 -14.11
C ILE A 396 7.83 -13.42 -14.80
N VAL A 397 7.58 -13.10 -16.06
CA VAL A 397 8.34 -12.11 -16.84
C VAL A 397 8.22 -10.73 -16.19
N ALA A 398 7.01 -10.37 -15.72
CA ALA A 398 6.79 -9.14 -14.97
C ALA A 398 7.46 -9.11 -13.59
N ALA A 399 7.44 -10.22 -12.83
CA ALA A 399 8.20 -10.28 -11.57
C ALA A 399 9.72 -10.13 -11.80
N LEU A 400 10.24 -10.67 -12.91
CA LEU A 400 11.65 -10.54 -13.28
C LEU A 400 12.00 -9.10 -13.69
N VAL A 401 11.18 -8.48 -14.54
CA VAL A 401 11.36 -7.06 -14.93
C VAL A 401 11.22 -6.12 -13.72
N ALA A 402 10.30 -6.39 -12.79
CA ALA A 402 10.19 -5.64 -11.54
C ALA A 402 11.49 -5.74 -10.70
N ALA A 403 12.05 -6.95 -10.55
CA ALA A 403 13.28 -7.18 -9.80
C ALA A 403 14.51 -6.51 -10.45
N CYS A 404 14.67 -6.66 -11.76
CA CYS A 404 15.74 -5.99 -12.53
C CYS A 404 15.59 -4.45 -12.49
N GLY A 405 14.36 -3.95 -12.51
CA GLY A 405 14.04 -2.53 -12.33
C GLY A 405 14.49 -2.02 -10.97
N ARG A 406 14.01 -2.67 -9.90
CA ARG A 406 14.24 -2.34 -8.49
C ARG A 406 15.71 -2.28 -8.10
N GLU A 407 16.49 -3.30 -8.45
CA GLU A 407 17.92 -3.40 -8.07
C GLU A 407 18.87 -2.71 -9.05
N GLY A 408 18.38 -2.15 -10.16
CA GLY A 408 19.23 -1.52 -11.18
C GLY A 408 20.21 -2.49 -11.85
N VAL A 409 19.79 -3.74 -12.12
CA VAL A 409 20.66 -4.83 -12.59
C VAL A 409 19.95 -5.71 -13.61
N GLY A 410 20.68 -6.33 -14.55
CA GLY A 410 20.12 -7.27 -15.54
C GLY A 410 19.10 -6.66 -16.51
N GLN A 411 18.98 -5.32 -16.55
CA GLN A 411 17.92 -4.59 -17.25
C GLN A 411 18.04 -4.66 -18.78
N ARG A 412 19.26 -4.62 -19.31
CA ARG A 412 19.49 -4.72 -20.76
C ARG A 412 19.37 -6.17 -21.23
N GLU A 413 19.79 -7.07 -20.37
CA GLU A 413 19.85 -8.51 -20.56
C GLU A 413 18.43 -9.10 -20.61
N VAL A 414 17.58 -8.77 -19.63
CA VAL A 414 16.15 -9.15 -19.65
C VAL A 414 15.39 -8.50 -20.83
N CYS A 415 15.69 -7.25 -21.20
CA CYS A 415 15.08 -6.62 -22.37
C CYS A 415 15.47 -7.32 -23.68
N GLY A 416 16.74 -7.72 -23.84
CA GLY A 416 17.21 -8.48 -25.00
C GLY A 416 16.60 -9.89 -25.06
N ALA A 417 16.59 -10.62 -23.94
CA ALA A 417 15.98 -11.93 -23.84
C ALA A 417 14.46 -11.88 -24.12
N LEU A 418 13.77 -10.85 -23.62
CA LEU A 418 12.35 -10.64 -23.89
C LEU A 418 12.09 -10.27 -25.36
N ALA A 419 12.93 -9.43 -25.98
CA ALA A 419 12.80 -9.10 -27.40
C ALA A 419 12.95 -10.34 -28.28
N ALA A 420 13.96 -11.19 -28.02
CA ALA A 420 14.12 -12.48 -28.70
C ALA A 420 12.94 -13.43 -28.46
N ALA A 421 12.42 -13.48 -27.23
CA ALA A 421 11.26 -14.30 -26.88
C ALA A 421 9.97 -13.85 -27.60
N LEU A 422 9.77 -12.54 -27.78
CA LEU A 422 8.62 -11.98 -28.50
C LEU A 422 8.72 -12.24 -30.01
N ALA A 423 9.91 -12.10 -30.61
CA ALA A 423 10.13 -12.41 -32.03
C ALA A 423 9.95 -13.90 -32.35
N GLY A 424 10.18 -14.77 -31.36
CA GLY A 424 9.96 -16.22 -31.46
C GLY A 424 8.48 -16.66 -31.38
N LEU A 425 7.54 -15.78 -31.02
CA LEU A 425 6.11 -16.12 -30.94
C LEU A 425 5.51 -16.31 -32.35
N PRO A 426 4.68 -17.35 -32.60
CA PRO A 426 4.20 -17.70 -33.95
C PRO A 426 3.58 -16.54 -34.75
N GLN A 427 2.89 -15.61 -34.09
CA GLN A 427 2.25 -14.45 -34.73
C GLN A 427 3.20 -13.28 -35.05
N TRP A 428 4.47 -13.36 -34.61
CA TRP A 428 5.52 -12.34 -34.83
C TRP A 428 6.78 -12.91 -35.51
N GLN A 429 6.87 -14.22 -35.74
CA GLN A 429 7.98 -14.85 -36.45
C GLN A 429 8.20 -14.22 -37.83
N GLY A 430 9.48 -14.06 -38.21
CA GLY A 430 9.87 -13.43 -39.48
C GLY A 430 9.72 -11.90 -39.54
N ARG A 431 9.26 -11.24 -38.47
CA ARG A 431 9.24 -9.76 -38.40
C ARG A 431 10.64 -9.22 -38.08
N GLU A 432 11.32 -8.68 -39.08
CA GLU A 432 12.60 -7.97 -38.88
C GLU A 432 12.44 -6.67 -38.07
N GLY A 433 13.53 -6.28 -37.40
CA GLY A 433 13.59 -5.06 -36.60
C GLY A 433 12.74 -5.09 -35.33
N THR A 434 12.61 -3.93 -34.68
CA THR A 434 11.99 -3.79 -33.35
C THR A 434 10.50 -3.41 -33.39
N ALA A 435 9.94 -3.13 -34.55
CA ALA A 435 8.58 -2.59 -34.72
C ALA A 435 7.45 -3.52 -34.22
N HIS A 436 7.72 -4.81 -34.03
CA HIS A 436 6.76 -5.78 -33.50
C HIS A 436 6.69 -5.82 -31.96
N LEU A 437 7.70 -5.33 -31.23
CA LEU A 437 7.83 -5.49 -29.77
C LEU A 437 6.67 -4.85 -28.98
N ALA A 438 6.28 -3.62 -29.33
CA ALA A 438 5.18 -2.92 -28.67
C ALA A 438 3.82 -3.55 -28.99
N PRO A 439 3.44 -3.82 -30.26
CA PRO A 439 2.27 -4.64 -30.58
C PRO A 439 2.25 -5.96 -29.82
N ALA A 440 3.36 -6.70 -29.78
CA ALA A 440 3.45 -8.02 -29.16
C ALA A 440 3.20 -8.03 -27.65
N LEU A 441 3.62 -6.97 -26.93
CA LEU A 441 3.32 -6.81 -25.52
C LEU A 441 1.91 -6.24 -25.29
N VAL A 442 1.48 -5.25 -26.07
CA VAL A 442 0.16 -4.61 -25.88
C VAL A 442 -1.00 -5.56 -26.22
N THR A 443 -0.79 -6.58 -27.05
CA THR A 443 -1.78 -7.65 -27.31
C THR A 443 -1.51 -8.97 -26.55
N LEU A 444 -0.46 -9.03 -25.72
CA LEU A 444 -0.04 -10.26 -25.04
C LEU A 444 -1.18 -10.96 -24.28
N ASP A 445 -1.33 -12.27 -24.44
CA ASP A 445 -2.42 -13.07 -23.85
C ASP A 445 -3.86 -12.68 -24.29
N THR A 446 -4.05 -11.76 -25.24
CA THR A 446 -5.37 -11.32 -25.74
C THR A 446 -5.57 -11.59 -27.23
N GLU A 447 -6.82 -11.46 -27.71
CA GLU A 447 -7.18 -11.55 -29.14
C GLU A 447 -7.11 -10.20 -29.88
N ALA A 448 -6.64 -9.14 -29.20
CA ALA A 448 -6.50 -7.82 -29.77
C ALA A 448 -5.46 -7.78 -30.91
N LYS A 449 -5.69 -6.91 -31.90
CA LYS A 449 -4.85 -6.75 -33.09
C LYS A 449 -4.23 -5.36 -33.14
N LEU A 450 -2.91 -5.32 -33.32
CA LEU A 450 -2.10 -4.11 -33.53
C LEU A 450 -1.03 -4.41 -34.60
N GLY A 451 -0.58 -3.41 -35.35
CA GLY A 451 0.46 -3.55 -36.38
C GLY A 451 0.03 -4.34 -37.63
N GLY A 452 -1.28 -4.46 -37.90
CA GLY A 452 -1.81 -5.34 -38.96
C GLY A 452 -3.11 -4.91 -39.64
N GLY A 453 -3.71 -3.76 -39.30
CA GLY A 453 -4.85 -3.18 -40.04
C GLY A 453 -6.19 -3.93 -39.99
N GLY A 454 -6.26 -5.11 -39.37
CA GLY A 454 -7.50 -5.86 -39.20
C GLY A 454 -8.29 -5.39 -37.98
N ASP A 455 -9.59 -5.15 -38.16
CA ASP A 455 -10.51 -4.89 -37.05
C ASP A 455 -10.68 -6.15 -36.15
N ASP A 456 -10.99 -5.91 -34.88
CA ASP A 456 -11.36 -6.92 -33.88
C ASP A 456 -12.59 -6.52 -33.06
N GLY A 457 -13.30 -5.45 -33.42
CA GLY A 457 -14.46 -4.96 -32.68
C GLY A 457 -14.12 -4.15 -31.42
N GLY A 458 -12.84 -3.82 -31.20
CA GLY A 458 -12.39 -3.04 -30.05
C GLY A 458 -12.07 -3.88 -28.81
N VAL A 459 -11.50 -5.08 -29.00
CA VAL A 459 -11.04 -5.94 -27.90
C VAL A 459 -10.10 -5.18 -26.97
N ARG A 460 -10.28 -5.34 -25.66
CA ARG A 460 -9.47 -4.70 -24.62
C ARG A 460 -7.99 -5.11 -24.76
N LEU A 461 -7.08 -4.14 -24.61
CA LEU A 461 -5.65 -4.39 -24.69
C LEU A 461 -5.14 -5.16 -23.45
N SER A 462 -4.02 -5.85 -23.59
CA SER A 462 -3.42 -6.64 -22.52
C SER A 462 -3.04 -5.76 -21.33
N THR A 463 -3.76 -5.88 -20.22
CA THR A 463 -3.42 -5.11 -19.01
C THR A 463 -2.09 -5.58 -18.40
N PRO A 464 -1.81 -6.90 -18.29
CA PRO A 464 -0.48 -7.42 -17.98
C PRO A 464 0.64 -6.94 -18.92
N GLY A 465 0.43 -7.03 -20.24
CA GLY A 465 1.45 -6.71 -21.24
C GLY A 465 1.71 -5.21 -21.39
N CYS A 466 0.68 -4.36 -21.26
CA CYS A 466 0.84 -2.92 -21.17
C CYS A 466 1.61 -2.50 -19.91
N ALA A 467 1.32 -3.12 -18.75
CA ALA A 467 2.06 -2.84 -17.52
C ALA A 467 3.54 -3.25 -17.65
N LEU A 468 3.81 -4.42 -18.22
CA LEU A 468 5.17 -4.92 -18.49
C LEU A 468 5.95 -3.96 -19.41
N LEU A 469 5.33 -3.50 -20.50
CA LEU A 469 5.92 -2.52 -21.42
C LEU A 469 6.13 -1.16 -20.74
N ALA A 470 5.18 -0.69 -19.93
CA ALA A 470 5.31 0.57 -19.19
C ALA A 470 6.49 0.55 -18.19
N ALA A 471 6.72 -0.58 -17.52
CA ALA A 471 7.88 -0.76 -16.64
C ALA A 471 9.21 -0.76 -17.42
N ILE A 472 9.27 -1.45 -18.57
CA ILE A 472 10.44 -1.46 -19.47
C ILE A 472 10.74 -0.04 -19.99
N LEU A 473 9.70 0.75 -20.30
CA LEU A 473 9.86 2.16 -20.71
C LEU A 473 10.36 3.07 -19.59
N GLY A 474 10.34 2.62 -18.34
CA GLY A 474 11.02 3.28 -17.21
C GLY A 474 12.52 3.00 -17.11
N PHE A 475 13.03 1.94 -17.76
CA PHE A 475 14.45 1.59 -17.70
C PHE A 475 15.34 2.62 -18.42
N PRO A 476 16.63 2.76 -18.03
CA PRO A 476 17.58 3.65 -18.68
C PRO A 476 17.70 3.44 -20.20
N LYS A 477 18.09 4.50 -20.92
CA LYS A 477 18.08 4.57 -22.40
C LYS A 477 18.73 3.37 -23.10
N ASN A 478 19.81 2.83 -22.55
CA ASN A 478 20.55 1.70 -23.11
C ASN A 478 19.84 0.34 -23.00
N ALA A 479 18.81 0.22 -22.14
CA ALA A 479 17.97 -0.97 -22.01
C ALA A 479 16.59 -0.78 -22.67
N SER A 480 16.00 0.41 -22.59
CA SER A 480 14.63 0.69 -23.06
C SER A 480 14.51 1.13 -24.52
N ARG A 481 15.62 1.51 -25.20
CA ARG A 481 15.63 2.08 -26.56
C ARG A 481 14.72 1.37 -27.56
N ASP A 482 14.82 0.05 -27.64
CA ASP A 482 14.22 -0.73 -28.73
C ASP A 482 12.70 -0.89 -28.54
N PHE A 483 12.25 -0.99 -27.29
CA PHE A 483 10.83 -0.91 -26.93
C PHE A 483 10.27 0.50 -27.11
N ALA A 484 11.03 1.55 -26.73
CA ALA A 484 10.64 2.94 -26.93
C ALA A 484 10.49 3.30 -28.42
N ALA A 485 11.41 2.84 -29.27
CA ALA A 485 11.31 2.96 -30.72
C ALA A 485 10.09 2.20 -31.27
N SER A 486 9.80 1.02 -30.74
CA SER A 486 8.62 0.23 -31.13
C SER A 486 7.29 0.94 -30.84
N VAL A 487 7.13 1.54 -29.64
CA VAL A 487 5.93 2.33 -29.32
C VAL A 487 5.82 3.58 -30.19
N ALA A 488 6.93 4.29 -30.42
CA ALA A 488 6.93 5.46 -31.31
C ALA A 488 6.67 5.09 -32.78
N ALA A 489 6.96 3.85 -33.20
CA ALA A 489 6.70 3.34 -34.55
C ALA A 489 5.23 3.01 -34.82
N LEU A 490 4.41 2.70 -33.80
CA LEU A 490 2.98 2.33 -33.93
C LEU A 490 2.19 3.20 -34.95
N PRO A 491 1.35 2.63 -35.82
CA PRO A 491 0.45 3.39 -36.69
C PRO A 491 -0.41 4.41 -35.93
N ALA A 492 -0.91 5.45 -36.60
CA ALA A 492 -1.71 6.50 -35.94
C ALA A 492 -3.02 5.97 -35.33
N ALA A 493 -3.69 5.02 -36.02
CA ALA A 493 -4.87 4.34 -35.49
C ALA A 493 -4.54 3.51 -34.23
N ASP A 494 -3.44 2.77 -34.26
CA ASP A 494 -2.94 1.96 -33.15
C ASP A 494 -2.53 2.83 -31.94
N THR A 495 -1.91 3.98 -32.20
CA THR A 495 -1.56 4.98 -31.18
C THR A 495 -2.81 5.57 -30.54
N LEU A 496 -3.85 5.88 -31.33
CA LEU A 496 -5.15 6.35 -30.83
C LEU A 496 -5.89 5.27 -30.02
N ARG A 497 -5.83 4.00 -30.45
CA ARG A 497 -6.36 2.86 -29.71
C ARG A 497 -5.68 2.71 -28.36
N CYS A 498 -4.34 2.81 -28.32
CA CYS A 498 -3.60 2.82 -27.07
C CYS A 498 -4.00 4.02 -26.19
N ALA A 499 -4.06 5.24 -26.75
CA ALA A 499 -4.40 6.45 -26.02
C ALA A 499 -5.82 6.45 -25.41
N THR A 500 -6.75 5.63 -25.92
CA THR A 500 -8.14 5.55 -25.45
C THR A 500 -8.44 4.33 -24.57
N ASP A 501 -7.59 3.30 -24.58
CA ASP A 501 -7.66 2.14 -23.68
C ASP A 501 -7.05 2.43 -22.29
N SER A 502 -7.59 1.80 -21.25
CA SER A 502 -7.19 2.05 -19.86
C SER A 502 -5.79 1.56 -19.46
N ALA A 503 -5.23 0.60 -20.19
CA ALA A 503 -3.89 0.07 -19.99
C ALA A 503 -2.94 0.60 -21.07
N GLY A 504 -3.41 0.70 -22.32
CA GLY A 504 -2.67 1.30 -23.42
C GLY A 504 -2.28 2.75 -23.17
N SER A 505 -3.10 3.55 -22.49
CA SER A 505 -2.77 4.96 -22.21
C SER A 505 -1.53 5.05 -21.32
N ARG A 506 -1.38 4.12 -20.36
CA ARG A 506 -0.23 4.06 -19.45
C ARG A 506 1.08 3.72 -20.15
N VAL A 507 1.06 2.99 -21.27
CA VAL A 507 2.23 2.78 -22.13
C VAL A 507 2.69 4.10 -22.77
N LEU A 508 1.76 4.90 -23.29
CA LEU A 508 2.09 6.19 -23.90
C LEU A 508 2.53 7.23 -22.86
N GLU A 509 1.91 7.21 -21.67
CA GLU A 509 2.36 8.01 -20.51
C GLU A 509 3.78 7.60 -20.08
N ALA A 510 4.10 6.30 -20.05
CA ALA A 510 5.42 5.80 -19.69
C ALA A 510 6.48 6.14 -20.74
N LEU A 511 6.17 6.06 -22.04
CA LEU A 511 7.06 6.56 -23.10
C LEU A 511 7.35 8.06 -22.93
N LEU A 512 6.33 8.86 -22.62
CA LEU A 512 6.42 10.30 -22.51
C LEU A 512 7.19 10.78 -21.26
N LEU A 513 7.00 10.11 -20.12
CA LEU A 513 7.66 10.44 -18.86
C LEU A 513 9.03 9.76 -18.69
N GLY A 514 9.20 8.56 -19.24
CA GLY A 514 10.44 7.78 -19.19
C GLY A 514 11.59 8.40 -20.00
N PRO A 515 12.80 7.80 -19.97
CA PRO A 515 14.01 8.44 -20.48
C PRO A 515 14.18 8.39 -22.01
N ALA A 516 13.14 8.06 -22.77
CA ALA A 516 13.14 8.07 -24.24
C ALA A 516 13.57 9.43 -24.84
N SER A 517 14.08 9.42 -26.08
CA SER A 517 14.50 10.67 -26.75
C SER A 517 13.31 11.58 -27.04
N ALA A 518 13.56 12.90 -27.09
CA ALA A 518 12.52 13.88 -27.41
C ALA A 518 11.92 13.68 -28.82
N GLU A 519 12.69 13.11 -29.74
CA GLU A 519 12.25 12.79 -31.10
C GLU A 519 11.21 11.66 -31.13
N LEU A 520 11.47 10.54 -30.43
CA LEU A 520 10.48 9.44 -30.31
C LEU A 520 9.20 9.91 -29.60
N LYS A 521 9.33 10.80 -28.61
CA LYS A 521 8.18 11.44 -27.93
C LYS A 521 7.40 12.32 -28.90
N LYS A 522 8.07 13.19 -29.68
CA LYS A 522 7.41 14.01 -30.72
C LYS A 522 6.76 13.18 -31.83
N GLN A 523 7.40 12.08 -32.26
CA GLN A 523 6.84 11.15 -33.25
C GLN A 523 5.52 10.53 -32.77
N MET A 524 5.45 10.09 -31.51
CA MET A 524 4.22 9.57 -30.90
C MET A 524 3.15 10.64 -30.76
N LEU A 525 3.48 11.84 -30.27
CA LEU A 525 2.52 12.94 -30.10
C LEU A 525 1.98 13.47 -31.43
N GLY A 526 2.81 13.53 -32.48
CA GLY A 526 2.41 13.93 -33.83
C GLY A 526 1.34 13.01 -34.43
N LYS A 527 1.39 11.70 -34.12
CA LYS A 527 0.38 10.71 -34.53
C LYS A 527 -0.98 10.90 -33.83
N LEU A 528 -1.04 11.65 -32.74
CA LEU A 528 -2.27 11.99 -32.01
C LEU A 528 -2.80 13.40 -32.31
N ALA A 529 -2.06 14.23 -33.06
CA ALA A 529 -2.38 15.65 -33.28
C ALA A 529 -3.83 15.92 -33.74
N GLY A 530 -4.33 15.15 -34.70
CA GLY A 530 -5.72 15.24 -35.19
C GLY A 530 -6.75 14.41 -34.41
N SER A 531 -6.44 13.92 -33.20
CA SER A 531 -7.32 13.04 -32.43
C SER A 531 -7.36 13.32 -30.92
N TRP A 532 -6.67 14.35 -30.44
CA TRP A 532 -6.64 14.71 -29.00
C TRP A 532 -8.02 14.90 -28.37
N GLY A 533 -9.02 15.41 -29.10
CA GLY A 533 -10.40 15.50 -28.62
C GLY A 533 -11.01 14.13 -28.28
N LYS A 534 -10.87 13.15 -29.18
CA LYS A 534 -11.30 11.75 -28.96
C LYS A 534 -10.58 11.08 -27.78
N VAL A 535 -9.34 11.47 -27.51
CA VAL A 535 -8.56 11.01 -26.36
C VAL A 535 -9.07 11.64 -25.06
N ALA A 536 -9.32 12.96 -25.05
CA ALA A 536 -9.84 13.70 -23.89
C ALA A 536 -11.23 13.23 -23.43
N LEU A 537 -12.08 12.81 -24.36
CA LEU A 537 -13.41 12.23 -24.09
C LEU A 537 -13.36 10.84 -23.42
N ARG A 538 -12.18 10.25 -23.19
CA ARG A 538 -12.01 8.99 -22.46
C ARG A 538 -11.30 9.23 -21.13
N ALA A 539 -11.81 8.65 -20.05
CA ALA A 539 -11.25 8.82 -18.71
C ALA A 539 -9.73 8.54 -18.63
N PRO A 540 -9.19 7.43 -19.22
CA PRO A 540 -7.74 7.18 -19.22
C PRO A 540 -6.96 8.18 -20.09
N GLY A 541 -7.53 8.53 -21.25
CA GLY A 541 -6.91 9.47 -22.19
C GLY A 541 -6.78 10.89 -21.62
N SER A 542 -7.66 11.30 -20.72
CA SER A 542 -7.55 12.61 -20.05
C SER A 542 -6.23 12.81 -19.29
N PHE A 543 -5.71 11.76 -18.64
CA PHE A 543 -4.40 11.80 -17.96
C PHE A 543 -3.23 11.86 -18.94
N LEU A 544 -3.32 11.14 -20.07
CA LEU A 544 -2.36 11.25 -21.16
C LEU A 544 -2.36 12.65 -21.78
N VAL A 545 -3.54 13.30 -21.91
CA VAL A 545 -3.67 14.69 -22.39
C VAL A 545 -3.04 15.69 -21.41
N GLU A 546 -3.31 15.59 -20.10
CA GLU A 546 -2.65 16.44 -19.09
C GLU A 546 -1.11 16.31 -19.16
N LYS A 547 -0.60 15.08 -19.30
CA LYS A 547 0.85 14.79 -19.40
C LYS A 547 1.46 15.26 -20.73
N ALA A 548 0.80 15.02 -21.85
CA ALA A 548 1.22 15.47 -23.18
C ALA A 548 1.29 17.00 -23.25
N TYR A 549 0.30 17.68 -22.69
CA TYR A 549 0.29 19.14 -22.58
C TYR A 549 1.38 19.65 -21.63
N ALA A 550 1.62 19.01 -20.49
CA ALA A 550 2.69 19.41 -19.58
C ALA A 550 4.10 19.28 -20.22
N TRP A 551 4.33 18.23 -21.01
CA TRP A 551 5.59 17.98 -21.71
C TRP A 551 5.80 18.84 -22.97
N GLY A 552 4.71 19.15 -23.69
CA GLY A 552 4.76 19.79 -25.00
C GLY A 552 5.39 21.18 -25.04
N ASP A 553 5.96 21.50 -26.21
CA ASP A 553 6.22 22.88 -26.62
C ASP A 553 4.91 23.59 -27.01
N VAL A 554 5.01 24.85 -27.44
CA VAL A 554 3.84 25.71 -27.68
C VAL A 554 2.92 25.10 -28.74
N ASP A 555 3.49 24.57 -29.82
CA ASP A 555 2.72 24.05 -30.96
C ASP A 555 2.02 22.71 -30.62
N VAL A 556 2.66 21.83 -29.82
CA VAL A 556 2.00 20.64 -29.26
C VAL A 556 0.86 21.04 -28.31
N LYS A 557 1.07 22.05 -27.45
CA LYS A 557 0.04 22.56 -26.53
C LYS A 557 -1.14 23.16 -27.28
N GLU A 558 -0.89 23.87 -28.37
CA GLU A 558 -1.89 24.51 -29.22
C GLU A 558 -2.74 23.46 -29.96
N ALA A 559 -2.09 22.43 -30.53
CA ALA A 559 -2.80 21.30 -31.14
C ALA A 559 -3.70 20.56 -30.14
N ILE A 560 -3.22 20.35 -28.90
CA ILE A 560 -4.02 19.73 -27.83
C ILE A 560 -5.19 20.62 -27.42
N VAL A 561 -4.95 21.88 -27.04
CA VAL A 561 -6.01 22.75 -26.52
C VAL A 561 -7.05 23.10 -27.58
N CYS A 562 -6.66 23.21 -28.86
CA CYS A 562 -7.58 23.43 -29.97
C CYS A 562 -8.53 22.23 -30.17
N ALA A 563 -7.99 21.01 -30.18
CA ALA A 563 -8.79 19.79 -30.32
C ALA A 563 -9.69 19.52 -29.10
N VAL A 564 -9.27 19.90 -27.89
CA VAL A 564 -10.09 19.83 -26.68
C VAL A 564 -11.15 20.93 -26.64
N ALA A 565 -10.84 22.13 -27.16
CA ALA A 565 -11.80 23.23 -27.29
C ALA A 565 -12.93 22.92 -28.28
N ALA A 566 -12.66 22.14 -29.33
CA ALA A 566 -13.69 21.67 -30.26
C ALA A 566 -14.69 20.71 -29.60
N GLU A 567 -14.23 19.82 -28.72
CA GLU A 567 -15.05 18.84 -27.99
C GLU A 567 -15.64 19.40 -26.68
N SER A 568 -15.59 20.72 -26.44
CA SER A 568 -15.86 21.30 -25.11
C SER A 568 -17.29 21.05 -24.61
N GLN A 569 -18.26 20.94 -25.51
CA GLN A 569 -19.65 20.58 -25.16
C GLN A 569 -19.75 19.13 -24.67
N ALA A 570 -19.18 18.17 -25.40
CA ALA A 570 -19.17 16.76 -25.01
C ALA A 570 -18.38 16.54 -23.71
N LEU A 571 -17.28 17.26 -23.52
CA LEU A 571 -16.49 17.24 -22.28
C LEU A 571 -17.23 17.81 -21.07
N ALA A 572 -18.20 18.73 -21.24
CA ALA A 572 -18.99 19.25 -20.13
C ALA A 572 -19.84 18.16 -19.44
N HIS A 573 -20.19 17.09 -20.16
CA HIS A 573 -20.88 15.93 -19.61
C HIS A 573 -19.93 14.88 -18.99
N CYS A 574 -18.61 15.04 -19.12
CA CYS A 574 -17.61 14.14 -18.53
C CYS A 574 -17.18 14.64 -17.14
N PHE A 575 -17.16 13.77 -16.13
CA PHE A 575 -16.76 14.10 -14.75
C PHE A 575 -15.38 14.77 -14.65
N TRP A 576 -14.43 14.37 -15.48
CA TRP A 576 -13.08 14.96 -15.54
C TRP A 576 -12.99 16.21 -16.43
N GLY A 577 -13.99 16.51 -17.26
CA GLY A 577 -13.92 17.59 -18.26
C GLY A 577 -13.73 18.98 -17.65
N ALA A 578 -14.46 19.30 -16.58
CA ALA A 578 -14.31 20.56 -15.86
C ALA A 578 -12.95 20.71 -15.13
N ARG A 579 -12.21 19.63 -14.90
CA ARG A 579 -10.80 19.68 -14.47
C ARG A 579 -9.90 19.91 -15.68
N LEU A 580 -10.03 19.07 -16.72
CA LEU A 580 -9.19 19.06 -17.90
C LEU A 580 -9.21 20.40 -18.65
N SER A 581 -10.40 20.98 -18.86
CA SER A 581 -10.55 22.29 -19.53
C SER A 581 -9.89 23.44 -18.74
N ARG A 582 -9.80 23.33 -17.40
CA ARG A 582 -9.07 24.28 -16.56
C ARG A 582 -7.56 24.07 -16.60
N SER A 583 -7.07 22.82 -16.56
CA SER A 583 -5.62 22.54 -16.59
C SER A 583 -4.98 22.89 -17.95
N LEU A 584 -5.74 22.78 -19.04
CA LEU A 584 -5.31 23.15 -20.39
C LEU A 584 -5.56 24.64 -20.74
N GLY A 585 -6.37 25.36 -19.97
CA GLY A 585 -6.73 26.75 -20.28
C GLY A 585 -7.62 26.90 -21.53
N VAL A 586 -8.59 26.00 -21.72
CA VAL A 586 -9.49 25.96 -22.89
C VAL A 586 -10.29 27.25 -23.06
N GLU A 587 -10.88 27.78 -21.98
CA GLU A 587 -11.65 29.02 -22.06
C GLU A 587 -10.79 30.24 -22.46
N PRO A 588 -9.60 30.50 -21.84
CA PRO A 588 -8.65 31.48 -22.35
C PRO A 588 -8.29 31.33 -23.83
N TYR A 589 -8.13 30.10 -24.33
CA TYR A 589 -7.87 29.83 -25.74
C TYR A 589 -9.08 30.18 -26.63
N GLN A 590 -10.29 29.76 -26.24
CA GLN A 590 -11.54 30.07 -26.94
C GLN A 590 -11.83 31.59 -27.00
N ARG A 591 -11.39 32.37 -26.00
CA ARG A 591 -11.50 33.84 -26.01
C ARG A 591 -10.48 34.51 -26.93
N SER A 592 -9.22 34.02 -26.97
CA SER A 592 -8.22 34.46 -27.95
C SER A 592 -7.05 33.47 -28.03
N ALA A 593 -6.95 32.75 -29.15
CA ALA A 593 -5.83 31.85 -29.45
C ALA A 593 -4.49 32.60 -29.49
N GLU A 594 -4.46 33.81 -30.08
CA GLU A 594 -3.24 34.64 -30.15
C GLU A 594 -2.73 35.05 -28.77
N GLU A 595 -3.61 35.53 -27.88
CA GLU A 595 -3.19 35.88 -26.53
C GLU A 595 -2.78 34.64 -25.72
N TRP A 596 -3.49 33.52 -25.89
CA TRP A 596 -3.12 32.24 -25.28
C TRP A 596 -1.74 31.80 -25.75
N ARG A 597 -1.42 31.88 -27.05
CA ARG A 597 -0.12 31.50 -27.62
C ARG A 597 0.99 32.43 -27.13
N ARG A 598 0.73 33.73 -27.03
CA ARG A 598 1.62 34.73 -26.41
C ARG A 598 1.92 34.40 -24.94
N ARG A 599 0.91 34.01 -24.16
CA ARG A 599 1.06 33.56 -22.75
C ARG A 599 1.85 32.26 -22.66
N ALA A 600 1.54 31.27 -23.51
CA ALA A 600 2.21 29.96 -23.54
C ALA A 600 3.69 30.07 -23.93
N ALA A 601 4.03 30.90 -24.93
CA ALA A 601 5.40 31.18 -25.32
C ALA A 601 6.19 31.91 -24.23
N SER A 602 5.59 32.92 -23.59
CA SER A 602 6.21 33.61 -22.45
C SER A 602 6.49 32.67 -21.28
N ALA A 603 5.53 31.78 -20.95
CA ALA A 603 5.71 30.78 -19.90
C ALA A 603 6.80 29.75 -20.25
N ALA A 604 6.89 29.33 -21.52
CA ALA A 604 7.95 28.43 -21.99
C ALA A 604 9.35 29.08 -21.92
N THR A 605 9.49 30.35 -22.32
CA THR A 605 10.74 31.12 -22.18
C THR A 605 11.12 31.28 -20.70
N THR A 606 10.14 31.57 -19.84
CA THR A 606 10.34 31.68 -18.38
C THR A 606 10.81 30.34 -17.81
N LYS A 607 10.17 29.23 -18.15
CA LYS A 607 10.55 27.88 -17.71
C LYS A 607 12.00 27.55 -18.12
N ARG A 608 12.38 27.80 -19.37
CA ARG A 608 13.76 27.62 -19.85
C ARG A 608 14.78 28.50 -19.13
N ALA A 609 14.41 29.72 -18.76
CA ALA A 609 15.28 30.60 -17.97
C ALA A 609 15.50 30.05 -16.55
N TYR A 610 14.44 29.57 -15.87
CA TYR A 610 14.58 28.87 -14.58
C TYR A 610 15.40 27.58 -14.70
N GLU A 611 15.16 26.75 -15.72
CA GLU A 611 15.93 25.53 -15.97
C GLU A 611 17.42 25.82 -16.23
N SER A 612 17.74 26.91 -16.93
CA SER A 612 19.11 27.37 -17.15
C SER A 612 19.77 27.96 -15.89
N MET A 613 19.00 28.58 -14.99
CA MET A 613 19.51 29.20 -13.76
C MET A 613 19.67 28.24 -12.59
N PHE A 614 18.91 27.14 -12.55
CA PHE A 614 18.82 26.24 -11.39
C PHE A 614 18.97 24.74 -11.73
N GLY A 615 19.06 24.37 -13.01
CA GLY A 615 19.16 22.96 -13.46
C GLY A 615 20.58 22.46 -13.73
N ALA A 616 21.62 23.21 -13.35
CA ALA A 616 23.01 22.90 -13.71
C ALA A 616 23.70 21.91 -12.74
N ASP A 617 23.25 21.81 -11.50
CA ASP A 617 23.95 21.03 -10.45
C ASP A 617 23.58 19.53 -10.43
N GLU A 618 22.46 19.13 -11.04
CA GLU A 618 21.99 17.72 -11.13
C GLU A 618 22.64 16.95 -12.32
N ALA A 619 23.96 17.10 -12.49
CA ALA A 619 24.71 16.49 -13.59
C ALA A 619 26.12 15.99 -13.22
N GLY A 620 26.46 15.87 -11.92
CA GLY A 620 27.82 15.45 -11.53
C GLY A 620 28.03 15.10 -10.06
N GLY A 621 27.58 13.92 -9.63
CA GLY A 621 27.93 13.35 -8.32
C GLY A 621 26.82 12.49 -7.74
N GLY A 622 27.15 11.28 -7.29
CA GLY A 622 26.23 10.43 -6.52
C GLY A 622 26.76 10.23 -5.11
N GLY A 623 25.89 10.27 -4.10
CA GLY A 623 26.27 9.82 -2.75
C GLY A 623 25.61 10.49 -1.54
N GLY A 624 24.32 10.19 -1.31
CA GLY A 624 23.75 10.06 0.04
C GLY A 624 23.50 11.33 0.88
N GLY A 625 22.85 11.13 2.04
CA GLY A 625 22.67 12.14 3.10
C GLY A 625 21.35 12.90 3.03
N GLY A 626 20.30 12.37 3.67
CA GLY A 626 19.03 13.07 3.84
C GLY A 626 19.03 14.09 4.99
N GLY A 627 17.96 14.88 5.08
CA GLY A 627 17.71 15.81 6.18
C GLY A 627 16.47 16.66 5.90
N GLY A 628 15.47 16.63 6.79
CA GLY A 628 14.23 17.40 6.62
C GLY A 628 14.35 18.85 7.11
N GLY A 629 13.52 19.74 6.55
CA GLY A 629 13.41 21.13 6.99
C GLY A 629 12.15 21.79 6.45
N GLY A 630 11.16 22.05 7.33
CA GLY A 630 9.87 22.61 6.94
C GLY A 630 9.94 24.10 6.57
N GLY A 631 9.13 24.53 5.59
CA GLY A 631 9.04 25.92 5.18
C GLY A 631 8.20 26.78 6.14
N GLY A 632 8.85 27.74 6.81
CA GLY A 632 8.21 28.82 7.55
C GLY A 632 8.71 30.18 7.05
N GLY A 633 7.82 31.10 6.69
CA GLY A 633 8.18 32.27 5.86
C GLY A 633 8.34 33.61 6.58
N GLY A 634 9.18 34.48 5.98
CA GLY A 634 8.95 35.93 5.94
C GLY A 634 9.44 36.79 7.12
N GLY A 635 10.59 37.47 6.96
CA GLY A 635 11.08 38.48 7.91
C GLY A 635 11.85 39.64 7.26
N LYS A 636 11.18 40.77 6.99
CA LYS A 636 11.84 42.00 6.48
C LYS A 636 12.49 42.82 7.60
N LYS A 637 13.80 43.13 7.47
CA LYS A 637 14.54 44.31 7.98
C LYS A 637 16.03 44.15 7.58
N GLY A 638 16.79 45.13 7.07
CA GLY A 638 16.46 46.45 6.57
C GLY A 638 17.07 47.63 7.34
N LYS A 639 18.34 48.01 7.06
CA LYS A 639 18.86 49.38 7.34
C LYS A 639 20.23 49.72 6.70
N ARG A 640 20.25 50.90 6.05
CA ARG A 640 21.30 51.96 6.03
C ARG A 640 22.78 51.66 5.70
N LYS A 641 23.27 52.39 4.68
CA LYS A 641 24.64 52.91 4.59
C LYS A 641 25.03 53.72 5.84
N LYS A 642 26.30 53.66 6.24
CA LYS A 642 27.14 54.84 6.54
C LYS A 642 28.61 54.48 6.28
N GLY A 643 29.41 55.42 5.76
CA GLY A 643 30.83 55.20 5.45
C GLY A 643 31.76 55.88 6.45
N GLY A 644 33.03 55.46 6.43
CA GLY A 644 34.15 56.02 7.18
C GLY A 644 35.46 55.37 6.71
N ALA A 645 36.55 56.12 6.70
CA ALA A 645 37.91 55.73 6.28
C ALA A 645 38.92 56.56 7.12
N PRO A 646 40.26 56.51 6.92
CA PRO A 646 41.09 55.62 6.08
C PRO A 646 42.34 55.04 6.81
N GLY A 647 43.19 54.29 6.08
CA GLY A 647 44.61 54.00 6.41
C GLY A 647 44.91 52.62 7.02
N GLY A 648 46.07 51.99 6.79
CA GLY A 648 47.14 52.31 5.81
C GLY A 648 48.52 51.70 6.18
N GLY A 649 49.34 51.34 5.17
CA GLY A 649 50.79 51.03 5.32
C GLY A 649 51.24 49.60 4.89
N GLY A 650 52.43 49.49 4.28
CA GLY A 650 53.03 48.26 3.73
C GLY A 650 52.47 47.86 2.36
N GLY A 651 53.24 47.42 1.35
CA GLY A 651 54.59 46.81 1.31
C GLY A 651 54.44 45.30 1.00
N THR A 652 55.02 44.70 -0.05
CA THR A 652 56.14 45.13 -0.93
C THR A 652 56.01 44.51 -2.35
N GLU A 653 57.01 44.77 -3.20
CA GLU A 653 57.38 44.13 -4.49
C GLU A 653 57.11 42.61 -4.58
N ALA A 654 56.90 41.98 -5.75
CA ALA A 654 57.02 42.38 -7.17
C ALA A 654 55.78 41.87 -7.98
N ASP A 655 55.72 41.58 -9.30
CA ASP A 655 56.69 41.52 -10.41
C ASP A 655 55.98 41.71 -11.79
N GLY A 656 56.66 41.49 -12.92
CA GLY A 656 56.19 41.69 -14.30
C GLY A 656 55.24 40.61 -14.90
N GLY A 657 54.72 40.80 -16.11
CA GLY A 657 54.95 41.93 -17.03
C GLY A 657 54.16 41.85 -18.36
N SER A 658 54.36 42.87 -19.21
CA SER A 658 54.05 43.05 -20.65
C SER A 658 53.15 42.05 -21.42
N GLY A 659 52.27 42.49 -22.35
CA GLY A 659 52.04 43.83 -22.89
C GLY A 659 51.37 43.81 -24.30
N GLY A 660 51.09 45.00 -24.85
CA GLY A 660 50.37 45.22 -26.13
C GLY A 660 48.95 45.76 -25.90
N GLU A 661 48.55 46.99 -26.24
CA GLU A 661 48.62 47.74 -27.53
C GLU A 661 47.83 47.04 -28.67
N ARG A 662 46.96 47.70 -29.46
CA ARG A 662 46.82 49.14 -29.77
C ARG A 662 45.36 49.66 -29.83
N GLU A 663 45.22 50.93 -29.43
CA GLU A 663 44.55 52.06 -30.12
C GLU A 663 43.13 51.94 -30.70
N GLU A 664 42.20 52.64 -30.05
CA GLU A 664 41.04 53.32 -30.67
C GLU A 664 41.52 54.58 -31.42
N PRO A 665 40.80 55.05 -32.46
CA PRO A 665 40.62 56.50 -32.58
C PRO A 665 39.17 56.94 -32.84
N GLU A 666 38.70 57.84 -31.97
CA GLU A 666 37.84 59.01 -32.20
C GLU A 666 36.56 58.86 -33.05
N ARG A 667 35.35 59.14 -32.51
CA ARG A 667 34.81 60.49 -32.16
C ARG A 667 34.86 61.45 -33.38
N GLN A 668 33.85 62.26 -33.69
CA GLN A 668 33.07 63.11 -32.79
C GLN A 668 31.70 63.53 -33.38
N GLN A 669 30.66 63.64 -32.53
CA GLN A 669 29.69 64.76 -32.51
C GLN A 669 28.67 64.92 -33.69
N GLN A 670 27.60 65.74 -33.64
CA GLN A 670 27.07 66.68 -32.63
C GLN A 670 25.53 66.87 -32.75
N ARG A 671 24.87 67.34 -31.66
CA ARG A 671 23.51 67.98 -31.58
C ARG A 671 22.29 67.09 -31.95
N LYS A 672 21.23 66.99 -31.12
CA LYS A 672 20.33 67.97 -30.46
C LYS A 672 19.39 68.72 -31.42
N GLU A 673 18.10 68.34 -31.41
CA GLU A 673 16.93 69.17 -31.06
C GLU A 673 15.70 68.23 -30.84
N LYS A 674 15.03 68.27 -29.68
CA LYS A 674 13.91 69.14 -29.23
C LYS A 674 12.50 68.73 -29.72
N GLU A 675 11.67 68.42 -28.72
CA GLU A 675 10.22 68.72 -28.61
C GLU A 675 9.70 69.94 -29.42
N PRO A 676 8.39 70.04 -29.78
CA PRO A 676 7.29 69.74 -28.83
C PRO A 676 5.92 69.25 -29.38
N LYS A 677 5.06 68.74 -28.46
CA LYS A 677 3.63 69.09 -28.17
C LYS A 677 2.65 69.37 -29.37
N LYS A 678 1.33 69.08 -29.33
CA LYS A 678 0.34 68.92 -28.24
C LYS A 678 -1.03 68.51 -28.85
N HIS A 679 -1.86 67.75 -28.13
CA HIS A 679 -3.28 68.06 -27.81
C HIS A 679 -3.84 66.95 -26.87
N LYS A 680 -4.61 67.16 -25.78
CA LYS A 680 -5.83 67.97 -25.46
C LYS A 680 -7.10 67.46 -26.17
N GLN A 681 -8.26 67.27 -25.51
CA GLN A 681 -8.65 67.41 -24.07
C GLN A 681 -10.08 66.82 -23.86
N LYS A 682 -10.68 67.05 -22.68
CA LYS A 682 -12.12 66.96 -22.29
C LYS A 682 -12.56 65.60 -21.67
N HIS A 683 -13.41 65.55 -20.64
CA HIS A 683 -13.80 66.54 -19.60
C HIS A 683 -14.53 65.82 -18.43
N ALA A 684 -14.60 66.49 -17.27
CA ALA A 684 -15.73 66.49 -16.30
C ALA A 684 -16.13 65.17 -15.58
N GLU A 685 -16.55 65.15 -14.32
CA GLU A 685 -16.64 66.12 -13.20
C GLU A 685 -16.70 65.27 -11.89
N ALA A 686 -16.98 65.66 -10.63
CA ALA A 686 -17.51 66.88 -9.99
C ALA A 686 -16.94 67.03 -8.54
N GLY A 687 -17.55 67.89 -7.71
CA GLY A 687 -17.41 67.88 -6.23
C GLY A 687 -18.28 66.79 -5.57
N ALA A 688 -18.06 66.33 -4.34
CA ALA A 688 -17.77 67.01 -3.05
C ALA A 688 -19.05 67.24 -2.21
N GLU A 689 -19.23 66.43 -1.17
CA GLU A 689 -20.18 66.66 -0.04
C GLU A 689 -19.61 66.00 1.24
N ALA A 690 -20.14 66.34 2.42
CA ALA A 690 -19.42 66.15 3.69
C ALA A 690 -20.24 65.64 4.89
N ALA A 691 -19.53 64.91 5.77
CA ALA A 691 -19.69 64.74 7.22
C ALA A 691 -21.09 64.78 7.90
N ALA A 692 -21.48 63.61 8.43
CA ALA A 692 -22.18 63.39 9.71
C ALA A 692 -21.45 62.22 10.41
N ALA A 693 -21.09 62.26 11.70
CA ALA A 693 -21.93 62.10 12.90
C ALA A 693 -22.63 60.71 12.97
N GLU A 694 -22.71 59.99 14.10
CA GLU A 694 -22.52 60.40 15.50
C GLU A 694 -21.85 59.30 16.39
N GLN A 695 -21.67 59.64 17.68
CA GLN A 695 -21.03 58.89 18.77
C GLN A 695 -21.86 57.65 19.21
N ALA A 696 -21.28 56.63 19.86
CA ALA A 696 -21.31 56.32 21.33
C ALA A 696 -22.73 56.21 21.97
N ALA A 697 -22.96 55.58 23.13
CA ALA A 697 -22.11 54.91 24.12
C ALA A 697 -22.88 53.65 24.64
N GLY A 698 -22.49 52.91 25.69
CA GLY A 698 -21.42 53.07 26.67
C GLY A 698 -21.45 51.92 27.69
N ALA A 699 -20.56 51.93 28.68
CA ALA A 699 -20.54 50.96 29.77
C ALA A 699 -21.06 51.60 31.08
N ALA A 700 -21.75 50.82 31.93
CA ALA A 700 -21.54 50.75 33.38
C ALA A 700 -22.67 50.00 34.11
N ALA A 701 -22.29 48.99 34.90
CA ALA A 701 -22.94 48.63 36.16
C ALA A 701 -21.90 47.93 37.04
N ALA A 702 -21.79 48.30 38.32
CA ALA A 702 -20.79 47.74 39.23
C ALA A 702 -21.35 47.58 40.66
N GLY A 703 -21.05 46.43 41.26
CA GLY A 703 -21.28 46.08 42.68
C GLY A 703 -20.55 44.75 42.94
N GLN A 704 -19.61 44.65 43.90
CA GLN A 704 -19.83 44.56 45.36
C GLN A 704 -20.52 43.23 45.74
N GLN A 705 -19.99 42.35 46.63
CA GLN A 705 -18.98 42.53 47.69
C GLN A 705 -18.02 41.30 47.89
N HIS A 706 -17.02 41.49 48.76
CA HIS A 706 -16.28 40.56 49.65
C HIS A 706 -16.38 39.02 49.50
N GLY A 707 -15.32 38.22 49.80
CA GLY A 707 -13.99 38.56 50.33
C GLY A 707 -13.20 37.32 50.84
N SER A 708 -12.01 37.54 51.44
CA SER A 708 -11.04 36.56 52.01
C SER A 708 -10.47 35.47 51.06
N LYS A 709 -9.16 35.19 50.90
CA LYS A 709 -7.87 35.66 51.48
C LYS A 709 -7.29 34.95 52.71
N GLU A 710 -6.68 33.77 52.50
CA GLU A 710 -5.40 33.26 53.06
C GLU A 710 -4.81 32.33 51.97
N GLU A 711 -3.53 32.23 51.60
CA GLU A 711 -2.20 32.66 52.08
C GLU A 711 -1.48 31.85 53.18
N LYS A 712 -0.86 30.72 52.79
CA LYS A 712 0.53 30.29 53.15
C LYS A 712 1.02 29.31 52.06
N LYS A 713 2.08 29.50 51.25
CA LYS A 713 3.51 29.89 51.40
C LYS A 713 4.49 28.78 51.90
N LYS A 714 5.32 28.33 50.93
CA LYS A 714 6.77 28.04 51.00
C LYS A 714 7.31 26.82 51.81
N LYS A 715 7.88 25.86 51.07
CA LYS A 715 9.34 25.51 50.93
C LYS A 715 9.42 24.26 50.02
N LYS A 716 10.33 24.05 49.06
CA LYS A 716 11.66 24.57 48.67
C LYS A 716 12.88 24.09 49.47
N LYS A 717 13.40 22.90 49.08
CA LYS A 717 14.81 22.48 48.88
C LYS A 717 14.77 21.29 47.89
N HIS A 718 15.64 21.01 46.92
CA HIS A 718 17.08 21.21 46.61
C HIS A 718 17.88 19.90 46.69
N GLY A 719 18.55 19.55 45.58
CA GLY A 719 19.79 18.75 45.55
C GLY A 719 19.66 17.28 45.15
N GLY A 720 20.51 16.82 44.22
CA GLY A 720 20.68 15.40 43.91
C GLY A 720 20.88 15.08 42.43
N GLU A 721 22.03 15.41 41.85
CA GLU A 721 22.56 14.70 40.67
C GLU A 721 23.45 13.55 41.17
N GLN A 722 23.31 12.34 40.60
CA GLN A 722 24.44 11.48 40.21
C GLN A 722 23.99 10.25 39.41
N GLU A 723 24.97 9.58 38.80
CA GLU A 723 24.78 8.56 37.77
C GLU A 723 24.70 7.13 38.31
N GLY A 724 24.10 6.24 37.50
CA GLY A 724 24.77 4.99 37.14
C GLY A 724 24.74 3.82 38.12
N GLN A 725 23.72 2.95 37.99
CA GLN A 725 23.91 1.52 38.21
C GLN A 725 22.91 0.69 37.38
N ARG A 726 23.37 -0.44 36.82
CA ARG A 726 22.53 -1.41 36.11
C ARG A 726 21.94 -2.40 37.13
N PRO A 727 20.64 -2.74 37.08
CA PRO A 727 20.11 -3.89 37.81
C PRO A 727 20.75 -5.20 37.34
N SER A 728 20.87 -6.19 38.24
CA SER A 728 21.38 -7.52 37.93
C SER A 728 20.34 -8.40 37.22
N THR A 729 20.81 -9.51 36.64
CA THR A 729 20.02 -10.45 35.83
C THR A 729 18.84 -11.09 36.57
N ASP A 730 18.89 -11.19 37.90
CA ASP A 730 17.89 -11.90 38.70
C ASP A 730 16.55 -11.13 38.79
N ALA A 731 16.57 -9.81 38.55
CA ALA A 731 15.36 -8.99 38.48
C ALA A 731 14.48 -9.27 37.24
N ILE A 732 15.01 -9.97 36.24
CA ILE A 732 14.31 -10.25 34.97
C ILE A 732 13.51 -11.56 35.04
N MET A 733 13.91 -12.52 35.89
CA MET A 733 13.26 -13.84 35.99
C MET A 733 11.92 -13.82 36.73
N ALA A 734 11.66 -12.81 37.56
CA ALA A 734 10.43 -12.69 38.36
C ALA A 734 9.15 -12.41 37.54
N VAL A 735 9.28 -12.07 36.25
CA VAL A 735 8.15 -11.72 35.36
C VAL A 735 7.57 -12.96 34.64
N LEU A 736 8.18 -14.14 34.77
CA LEU A 736 7.90 -15.31 33.92
C LEU A 736 7.11 -16.47 34.58
N GLY A 737 6.53 -16.25 35.77
CA GLY A 737 5.29 -16.96 36.17
C GLY A 737 5.31 -18.49 36.35
N PHE A 738 6.47 -19.14 36.44
CA PHE A 738 6.53 -20.58 36.74
C PHE A 738 6.48 -20.83 38.26
N ALA A 739 5.53 -21.66 38.68
CA ALA A 739 5.43 -22.19 40.05
C ALA A 739 5.79 -23.68 40.05
N ASP A 740 6.75 -24.07 40.90
CA ASP A 740 7.15 -25.47 41.05
C ASP A 740 6.07 -26.31 41.77
N PRO A 741 5.89 -27.59 41.40
CA PRO A 741 4.97 -28.51 42.06
C PRO A 741 5.49 -28.98 43.43
N PRO A 742 4.61 -29.38 44.37
CA PRO A 742 5.01 -29.81 45.71
C PRO A 742 5.79 -31.13 45.71
N ALA A 743 6.75 -31.24 46.62
CA ALA A 743 7.66 -32.38 46.71
C ALA A 743 6.99 -33.69 47.16
N GLY A 744 7.23 -34.78 46.43
CA GLY A 744 6.91 -36.15 46.82
C GLY A 744 7.98 -36.79 47.72
N ASP A 745 7.58 -37.81 48.48
CA ASP A 745 8.40 -38.44 49.53
C ASP A 745 9.48 -39.43 49.00
N LYS A 746 10.42 -39.81 49.87
CA LYS A 746 11.66 -40.55 49.52
C LYS A 746 11.57 -42.06 49.73
N GLY A 747 11.94 -42.83 48.70
CA GLY A 747 12.36 -44.23 48.81
C GLY A 747 12.10 -45.07 47.55
N GLY A 748 12.95 -46.02 47.14
CA GLY A 748 14.28 -46.34 47.67
C GLY A 748 14.92 -47.59 47.07
N ASP A 749 16.01 -47.41 46.32
CA ASP A 749 17.10 -48.38 46.08
C ASP A 749 16.87 -49.61 45.13
N ARG A 750 18.00 -50.14 44.63
CA ARG A 750 18.26 -51.50 44.09
C ARG A 750 17.47 -52.07 42.89
N GLY A 751 17.84 -51.57 41.71
CA GLY A 751 18.34 -52.30 40.51
C GLY A 751 17.99 -53.77 40.18
N GLY A 752 17.81 -54.06 38.88
CA GLY A 752 17.63 -55.42 38.33
C GLY A 752 17.95 -55.53 36.83
N LYS A 753 18.54 -56.66 36.40
CA LYS A 753 19.00 -56.90 35.02
C LYS A 753 17.90 -57.48 34.10
N HIS A 754 18.13 -57.30 32.79
CA HIS A 754 17.96 -58.30 31.69
C HIS A 754 16.64 -58.46 30.89
N LYS A 755 16.83 -58.32 29.56
CA LYS A 755 16.39 -59.20 28.43
C LYS A 755 14.94 -59.14 27.90
N HIS A 756 14.91 -59.12 26.54
CA HIS A 756 13.95 -59.76 25.60
C HIS A 756 12.82 -60.62 26.21
N LYS A 757 11.61 -60.66 25.61
CA LYS A 757 11.41 -61.14 24.21
C LYS A 757 10.00 -60.84 23.63
N LYS A 758 9.89 -60.99 22.30
CA LYS A 758 8.64 -60.97 21.49
C LYS A 758 7.54 -61.91 22.01
N ARG A 759 6.27 -61.44 21.97
CA ARG A 759 5.11 -62.01 21.22
C ARG A 759 3.89 -61.08 21.42
N LYS A 760 3.17 -60.67 20.37
CA LYS A 760 1.99 -61.36 19.79
C LYS A 760 0.93 -61.76 20.83
N GLY A 761 -0.01 -60.83 21.09
CA GLY A 761 -1.43 -61.10 20.91
C GLY A 761 -1.79 -60.48 19.57
#